data_AF-A0A842PFS8-F1
#
_entry.id   AF-A0A842PFS8-F1
#
_cell.length_a   1.000
_cell.length_b   1.000
_cell.length_c   1.000
_cell.angle_alpha   90.00
_cell.angle_beta   90.00
_cell.angle_gamma   90.00
#
_symmetry.space_group_name_H-M   'P 1'
#
loop_
_entity.id
_entity.type
_entity.pdbx_description
1 polymer ?
#
loop_
_entity_poly.entity_id
_entity_poly.type
_entity_poly.pdbx_seq_one_letter_code
_entity_poly.pdbx_strand_id
1 'polypeptide(L)'
;MRRKQTVLFITLLLLGSLAFVSMSRPSSEVDSVHPDDTTGEGPPITDTDKDKIPDLHEQMYSVDRNITLDDVVYTISGLDYENASDNESDFDNDGLNSLEEYCWPYDLEHCFVDRKSLTGIPPELTESGMREFLDPRLADTDGDGLPDGYEIWMCMRETGAKNESMAWECDGFDPLNSHDGQNDSDRCWDGELGCGDGFDVDRDGIIEVHEWYTNAEEYNYNAADNWTTEIHGLRCLDLMDACADNVTRPTGSPGWLGTDPLRNDSDFYYWSGSRELAKSSRGDAIPDGWEVFFGLDPLNESDSLLDGDYDGWDLNRDGMIMPDGSRATVYIGEAYSNLEEYYTFIDNGTWVRAGLKSTLLGEVDAMVSMYDQGTSPRIMHHDVRALQADEVLGLLYVGTKRGLTIFEPSTGGSWDLALPPGGELFDMILWSDQGGEQRLVLATNGGIEIWTLDGEGFLNQNAGISGVEMEPVNGLYQLDTGSGNLDLLVSSDGSQAWTLTIDGSGQITDLREAETLMEALEIENATIQAIAHTSVNGGAKKLYVGTDHGFLVASTEDVIGDYPALWIFNETDAENYVRQANPQNISHSANVRTLVLDGPRQPDGSISSTQTLWVGTAGGVHQFSLLDEADPSIAFSRDRMQNDEYDLEGANDIHAILPLGDEILIGSRYGTWTLDGDHARALGIDEQQTRIPGFVTEIIVMDVLGNDTVFAGLHPGRYSNRMLINPFSNDSDLDGMP
;
A
#
# COMPACT_ATOMS: atom_id res chain seq x y z
N MET A 1 -20.13 43.68 -49.01
CA MET A 1 -19.75 44.10 -47.63
C MET A 1 -20.89 44.62 -46.75
N ARG A 2 -22.14 44.84 -47.23
CA ARG A 2 -23.25 45.35 -46.39
C ARG A 2 -24.21 44.31 -45.78
N ARG A 3 -24.02 43.00 -46.00
CA ARG A 3 -24.89 41.94 -45.46
C ARG A 3 -24.30 41.12 -44.31
N LYS A 4 -22.96 41.11 -44.12
CA LYS A 4 -22.31 40.36 -43.03
C LYS A 4 -22.22 41.14 -41.71
N GLN A 5 -22.26 42.48 -41.74
CA GLN A 5 -22.27 43.30 -40.53
C GLN A 5 -23.63 43.34 -39.82
N THR A 6 -24.73 43.17 -40.56
CA THR A 6 -26.08 43.22 -39.99
C THR A 6 -26.44 41.96 -39.20
N VAL A 7 -25.94 40.79 -39.62
CA VAL A 7 -26.16 39.54 -38.89
C VAL A 7 -25.38 39.57 -37.57
N LEU A 8 -24.10 39.95 -37.58
CA LEU A 8 -23.29 40.08 -36.36
C LEU A 8 -23.91 41.05 -35.34
N PHE A 9 -24.45 42.19 -35.79
CA PHE A 9 -25.10 43.15 -34.91
C PHE A 9 -26.41 42.63 -34.31
N ILE A 10 -27.17 41.80 -35.04
CA ILE A 10 -28.42 41.19 -34.55
C ILE A 10 -28.11 40.06 -33.58
N THR A 11 -27.08 39.24 -33.82
CA THR A 11 -26.65 38.19 -32.88
C THR A 11 -26.11 38.76 -31.59
N LEU A 12 -25.37 39.88 -31.63
CA LEU A 12 -24.86 40.57 -30.43
C LEU A 12 -25.98 41.27 -29.65
N LEU A 13 -27.03 41.75 -30.33
CA LEU A 13 -28.24 42.27 -29.69
C LEU A 13 -29.07 41.15 -29.05
N LEU A 14 -29.14 39.97 -29.66
CA LEU A 14 -29.84 38.80 -29.10
C LEU A 14 -29.11 38.22 -27.89
N LEU A 15 -27.78 38.05 -27.97
CA LEU A 15 -26.94 37.63 -26.84
C LEU A 15 -26.92 38.68 -25.71
N GLY A 16 -26.88 39.97 -26.06
CA GLY A 16 -27.01 41.06 -25.10
C GLY A 16 -28.41 41.12 -24.46
N SER A 17 -29.48 40.79 -25.18
CA SER A 17 -30.84 40.73 -24.61
C SER A 17 -31.07 39.50 -23.73
N LEU A 18 -30.43 38.36 -24.03
CA LEU A 18 -30.48 37.16 -23.19
C LEU A 18 -29.71 37.38 -21.87
N ALA A 19 -28.56 38.08 -21.92
CA ALA A 19 -27.80 38.45 -20.72
C ALA A 19 -28.49 39.50 -19.84
N PHE A 20 -29.39 40.32 -20.40
CA PHE A 20 -30.17 41.31 -19.62
C PHE A 20 -31.47 40.76 -19.06
N VAL A 21 -32.02 39.67 -19.61
CA VAL A 21 -33.24 39.03 -19.09
C VAL A 21 -32.91 37.98 -18.03
N SER A 22 -31.68 37.42 -17.99
CA SER A 22 -31.26 36.52 -16.90
C SER A 22 -30.72 37.25 -15.65
N MET A 23 -30.79 38.58 -15.60
CA MET A 23 -30.38 39.39 -14.46
C MET A 23 -31.52 40.23 -13.86
N SER A 24 -32.78 39.93 -14.19
CA SER A 24 -33.90 40.42 -13.38
C SER A 24 -34.01 39.58 -12.10
N ARG A 25 -33.30 40.03 -11.06
CA ARG A 25 -33.52 39.60 -9.67
C ARG A 25 -35.02 39.69 -9.34
N PRO A 26 -35.60 38.74 -8.57
CA PRO A 26 -36.74 39.08 -7.75
C PRO A 26 -36.26 40.16 -6.78
N SER A 27 -36.61 41.42 -7.04
CA SER A 27 -36.39 42.46 -6.04
C SER A 27 -37.46 42.28 -4.97
N SER A 28 -37.06 41.87 -3.78
CA SER A 28 -37.86 42.09 -2.57
C SER A 28 -38.17 43.60 -2.47
N GLU A 29 -39.43 43.96 -2.22
CA GLU A 29 -39.80 45.35 -1.93
C GLU A 29 -39.14 45.74 -0.61
N VAL A 30 -38.11 46.59 -0.66
CA VAL A 30 -37.53 47.23 0.54
C VAL A 30 -38.31 48.50 0.86
N ASP A 31 -38.85 48.56 2.07
CA ASP A 31 -39.74 49.62 2.57
C ASP A 31 -39.04 50.98 2.82
N SER A 32 -37.70 51.05 2.65
CA SER A 32 -36.92 52.29 2.83
C SER A 32 -35.56 52.28 2.11
N VAL A 33 -35.11 53.48 1.70
CA VAL A 33 -33.80 53.75 1.08
C VAL A 33 -32.80 54.41 2.04
N HIS A 34 -33.13 54.51 3.32
CA HIS A 34 -32.28 55.07 4.37
C HIS A 34 -31.73 53.96 5.30
N PRO A 35 -30.40 53.77 5.39
CA PRO A 35 -29.79 52.69 6.18
C PRO A 35 -30.06 52.74 7.68
N ASP A 36 -30.45 53.90 8.22
CA ASP A 36 -30.67 54.12 9.64
C ASP A 36 -32.12 53.79 10.09
N ASP A 37 -33.03 53.52 9.14
CA ASP A 37 -34.45 53.24 9.38
C ASP A 37 -34.80 51.74 9.32
N THR A 38 -33.82 50.87 9.06
CA THR A 38 -34.04 49.41 9.04
C THR A 38 -33.93 48.86 10.46
N THR A 39 -35.04 48.38 11.03
CA THR A 39 -34.96 47.35 12.08
C THR A 39 -34.31 46.15 11.40
N GLY A 40 -33.13 45.72 11.86
CA GLY A 40 -32.30 44.69 11.20
C GLY A 40 -32.90 43.28 11.15
N GLU A 41 -34.18 43.14 10.82
CA GLU A 41 -34.81 41.89 10.42
C GLU A 41 -34.49 41.66 8.94
N GLY A 42 -34.11 40.42 8.61
CA GLY A 42 -33.78 40.00 7.24
C GLY A 42 -34.96 40.15 6.27
N PRO A 43 -34.74 39.95 4.96
CA PRO A 43 -35.81 40.06 3.96
C PRO A 43 -37.02 39.20 4.36
N PRO A 44 -38.26 39.63 4.07
CA PRO A 44 -39.45 38.93 4.51
C PRO A 44 -39.48 37.54 3.88
N ILE A 45 -39.23 36.53 4.70
CA ILE A 45 -39.63 35.15 4.45
C ILE A 45 -41.15 35.15 4.47
N THR A 46 -41.75 35.39 3.30
CA THR A 46 -43.18 35.14 3.15
C THR A 46 -43.30 33.62 3.14
N ASP A 47 -44.10 33.12 4.06
CA ASP A 47 -44.48 31.72 4.25
C ASP A 47 -46.02 31.79 4.26
N THR A 48 -46.59 31.66 3.07
CA THR A 48 -47.98 32.01 2.75
C THR A 48 -48.95 31.04 3.41
N ASP A 49 -48.59 29.77 3.48
CA ASP A 49 -49.42 28.68 3.98
C ASP A 49 -49.03 28.19 5.40
N LYS A 50 -47.89 28.67 5.93
CA LYS A 50 -47.40 28.53 7.32
C LYS A 50 -46.86 27.16 7.64
N ASP A 51 -46.19 26.56 6.69
CA ASP A 51 -45.58 25.23 6.78
C ASP A 51 -44.10 25.26 7.24
N LYS A 52 -43.54 26.48 7.39
CA LYS A 52 -42.15 26.85 7.76
C LYS A 52 -41.12 26.77 6.64
N ILE A 53 -41.52 26.41 5.43
CA ILE A 53 -40.71 26.55 4.22
C ILE A 53 -41.02 27.97 3.66
N PRO A 54 -40.02 28.76 3.29
CA PRO A 54 -40.29 30.06 2.67
C PRO A 54 -40.78 29.91 1.22
N ASP A 55 -41.76 30.73 0.82
CA ASP A 55 -42.33 30.77 -0.54
C ASP A 55 -41.25 30.83 -1.65
N LEU A 56 -40.10 31.45 -1.38
CA LEU A 56 -38.99 31.56 -2.33
C LEU A 56 -38.33 30.21 -2.61
N HIS A 57 -38.15 29.37 -1.58
CA HIS A 57 -37.58 28.04 -1.71
C HIS A 57 -38.56 27.12 -2.44
N GLU A 58 -39.84 27.16 -2.06
CA GLU A 58 -40.88 26.40 -2.75
C GLU A 58 -41.00 26.81 -4.22
N GLN A 59 -40.95 28.12 -4.51
CA GLN A 59 -40.95 28.61 -5.88
C GLN A 59 -39.74 28.12 -6.69
N MET A 60 -38.57 27.97 -6.06
CA MET A 60 -37.36 27.42 -6.71
C MET A 60 -37.58 25.96 -7.15
N TYR A 61 -38.31 25.18 -6.35
CA TYR A 61 -38.58 23.76 -6.58
C TYR A 61 -40.04 23.47 -6.99
N SER A 62 -40.76 24.46 -7.52
CA SER A 62 -42.20 24.36 -7.85
C SER A 62 -42.55 23.60 -9.13
N VAL A 63 -41.55 23.23 -9.93
CA VAL A 63 -41.77 22.58 -11.23
C VAL A 63 -41.60 21.08 -11.08
N ASP A 64 -42.62 20.31 -11.44
CA ASP A 64 -42.56 18.85 -11.50
C ASP A 64 -41.37 18.37 -12.35
N ARG A 65 -40.66 17.37 -11.85
CA ARG A 65 -39.55 16.72 -12.54
C ARG A 65 -40.04 15.42 -13.16
N ASN A 66 -39.76 15.22 -14.46
CA ASN A 66 -40.14 14.00 -15.17
C ASN A 66 -38.89 13.22 -15.55
N ILE A 67 -38.72 12.05 -14.95
CA ILE A 67 -37.61 11.12 -15.21
C ILE A 67 -38.15 9.93 -15.99
N THR A 68 -37.47 9.53 -17.06
CA THR A 68 -37.90 8.40 -17.89
C THR A 68 -36.91 7.25 -17.72
N LEU A 69 -37.40 6.12 -17.22
CA LEU A 69 -36.65 4.87 -17.10
C LEU A 69 -37.45 3.73 -17.73
N ASP A 70 -36.82 2.97 -18.63
CA ASP A 70 -37.43 1.79 -19.28
C ASP A 70 -38.86 2.01 -19.83
N ASP A 71 -39.06 3.10 -20.56
CA ASP A 71 -40.35 3.54 -21.13
C ASP A 71 -41.44 3.91 -20.11
N VAL A 72 -41.11 3.95 -18.81
CA VAL A 72 -41.95 4.47 -17.72
C VAL A 72 -41.53 5.91 -17.41
N VAL A 73 -42.51 6.82 -17.31
CA VAL A 73 -42.27 8.21 -16.89
C VAL A 73 -42.67 8.33 -15.43
N TYR A 74 -41.70 8.61 -14.59
CA TYR A 74 -41.85 8.96 -13.19
C TYR A 74 -41.97 10.48 -13.09
N THR A 75 -43.02 10.97 -12.43
CA THR A 75 -43.25 12.39 -12.21
C THR A 75 -43.11 12.66 -10.72
N ILE A 76 -42.04 13.35 -10.34
CA ILE A 76 -41.81 13.83 -8.97
C ILE A 76 -42.41 15.23 -8.88
N SER A 77 -43.30 15.42 -7.91
CA SER A 77 -44.06 16.67 -7.79
C SER A 77 -43.18 17.77 -7.22
N GLY A 78 -43.31 18.99 -7.73
CA GLY A 78 -42.68 20.16 -7.10
C GLY A 78 -43.44 20.66 -5.87
N LEU A 79 -42.84 21.60 -5.15
CA LEU A 79 -43.45 22.28 -4.00
C LEU A 79 -44.46 23.37 -4.42
N ASP A 80 -45.44 23.66 -3.56
CA ASP A 80 -46.51 24.63 -3.80
C ASP A 80 -46.72 25.52 -2.56
N TYR A 81 -46.28 26.77 -2.67
CA TYR A 81 -46.37 27.82 -1.63
C TYR A 81 -47.78 28.14 -1.08
N GLU A 82 -48.83 27.54 -1.63
CA GLU A 82 -50.20 27.62 -1.11
C GLU A 82 -50.67 26.35 -0.38
N ASN A 83 -49.86 25.30 -0.32
CA ASN A 83 -50.18 23.96 0.18
C ASN A 83 -49.31 23.51 1.36
N ALA A 84 -49.73 23.86 2.57
CA ALA A 84 -48.96 23.60 3.79
C ALA A 84 -48.74 22.12 4.20
N SER A 85 -49.03 21.15 3.34
CA SER A 85 -48.84 19.73 3.59
C SER A 85 -47.71 19.10 2.78
N ASP A 86 -47.10 19.83 1.84
CA ASP A 86 -45.94 19.36 1.10
C ASP A 86 -44.63 19.46 1.91
N ASN A 87 -44.58 20.25 2.99
CA ASN A 87 -43.46 20.20 3.93
C ASN A 87 -43.22 18.83 4.58
N GLU A 88 -44.25 18.01 4.73
CA GLU A 88 -44.19 16.63 5.24
C GLU A 88 -44.12 15.61 4.10
N SER A 89 -44.00 16.06 2.84
CA SER A 89 -43.87 15.18 1.69
C SER A 89 -42.43 14.77 1.44
N ASP A 90 -42.26 13.53 0.98
CA ASP A 90 -41.03 12.91 0.51
C ASP A 90 -41.37 12.37 -0.90
N PHE A 91 -41.28 13.24 -1.90
CA PHE A 91 -41.81 12.93 -3.24
C PHE A 91 -40.81 12.14 -4.10
N ASP A 92 -39.52 12.32 -3.86
CA ASP A 92 -38.40 11.61 -4.46
C ASP A 92 -38.03 10.32 -3.71
N ASN A 93 -38.56 10.11 -2.51
CA ASN A 93 -38.41 8.89 -1.70
C ASN A 93 -36.97 8.68 -1.23
N ASP A 94 -36.26 9.72 -0.84
CA ASP A 94 -34.91 9.59 -0.28
C ASP A 94 -34.93 9.38 1.25
N GLY A 95 -36.11 9.46 1.88
CA GLY A 95 -36.28 9.29 3.32
C GLY A 95 -36.21 10.59 4.12
N LEU A 96 -36.08 11.73 3.44
CA LEU A 96 -36.21 13.07 4.01
C LEU A 96 -37.55 13.67 3.57
N ASN A 97 -38.18 14.43 4.44
CA ASN A 97 -39.26 15.31 3.97
C ASN A 97 -38.68 16.66 3.49
N SER A 98 -39.46 17.36 2.68
CA SER A 98 -39.04 18.65 2.09
C SER A 98 -38.67 19.72 3.13
N LEU A 99 -39.20 19.65 4.36
CA LEU A 99 -38.77 20.53 5.45
C LEU A 99 -37.37 20.19 5.99
N GLU A 100 -37.04 18.91 6.10
CA GLU A 100 -35.70 18.44 6.48
C GLU A 100 -34.67 18.84 5.44
N GLU A 101 -34.99 18.69 4.16
CA GLU A 101 -34.14 19.11 3.04
C GLU A 101 -33.87 20.62 3.04
N TYR A 102 -34.91 21.44 3.21
CA TYR A 102 -34.74 22.88 3.37
C TYR A 102 -33.88 23.24 4.60
N CYS A 103 -33.95 22.42 5.66
CA CYS A 103 -33.25 22.66 6.91
C CYS A 103 -31.78 22.22 6.89
N TRP A 104 -31.34 21.38 5.96
CA TRP A 104 -29.95 20.98 5.82
C TRP A 104 -29.01 22.21 5.75
N PRO A 105 -27.86 22.26 6.47
CA PRO A 105 -27.20 21.21 7.27
C PRO A 105 -27.62 21.14 8.75
N TYR A 106 -28.82 21.61 9.09
CA TYR A 106 -29.34 21.59 10.46
C TYR A 106 -30.43 20.53 10.59
N ASP A 107 -30.46 19.82 11.72
CA ASP A 107 -31.64 19.04 12.08
C ASP A 107 -32.84 19.96 12.41
N LEU A 108 -34.04 19.40 12.42
CA LEU A 108 -35.28 20.15 12.70
C LEU A 108 -35.31 20.80 14.10
N GLU A 109 -34.59 20.26 15.08
CA GLU A 109 -34.54 20.82 16.44
C GLU A 109 -33.79 22.16 16.45
N HIS A 110 -32.72 22.28 15.68
CA HIS A 110 -31.82 23.43 15.68
C HIS A 110 -32.11 24.43 14.54
N CYS A 111 -32.70 23.96 13.42
CA CYS A 111 -32.96 24.75 12.22
C CYS A 111 -33.76 26.05 12.47
N PHE A 112 -34.67 26.07 13.44
CA PHE A 112 -35.50 27.26 13.73
C PHE A 112 -35.25 27.91 15.09
N VAL A 113 -34.35 27.36 15.90
CA VAL A 113 -34.17 27.77 17.30
C VAL A 113 -32.85 28.48 17.53
N ASP A 114 -31.74 27.85 17.20
CA ASP A 114 -30.39 28.29 17.58
C ASP A 114 -29.37 28.26 16.44
N ARG A 115 -29.79 27.99 15.19
CA ARG A 115 -28.94 28.20 14.01
C ARG A 115 -28.38 29.63 13.97
N LYS A 116 -27.10 29.74 13.65
CA LYS A 116 -26.39 31.04 13.55
C LYS A 116 -26.19 31.52 12.10
N SER A 117 -26.43 30.66 11.12
CA SER A 117 -26.37 30.96 9.68
C SER A 117 -27.62 30.46 8.94
N LEU A 118 -27.71 30.79 7.66
CA LEU A 118 -28.79 30.30 6.78
C LEU A 118 -28.57 28.82 6.42
N THR A 119 -29.65 28.13 6.06
CA THR A 119 -29.63 26.75 5.53
C THR A 119 -29.02 26.70 4.12
N GLY A 120 -28.60 25.52 3.69
CA GLY A 120 -27.88 25.29 2.45
C GLY A 120 -26.44 25.79 2.45
N ILE A 121 -25.67 25.39 1.45
CA ILE A 121 -24.27 25.79 1.29
C ILE A 121 -24.21 27.25 0.80
N PRO A 122 -23.42 28.11 1.46
CA PRO A 122 -23.34 29.52 1.08
C PRO A 122 -22.72 29.70 -0.33
N PRO A 123 -23.15 30.72 -1.10
CA PRO A 123 -22.69 30.97 -2.47
C PRO A 123 -21.17 31.10 -2.63
N GLU A 124 -20.46 31.45 -1.56
CA GLU A 124 -19.00 31.58 -1.55
C GLU A 124 -18.28 30.23 -1.58
N LEU A 125 -18.96 29.13 -1.26
CA LEU A 125 -18.42 27.77 -1.20
C LEU A 125 -18.95 26.87 -2.34
N THR A 126 -19.89 27.36 -3.14
CA THR A 126 -20.48 26.59 -4.26
C THR A 126 -19.86 26.96 -5.60
N GLU A 127 -19.77 26.00 -6.52
CA GLU A 127 -19.29 26.26 -7.88
C GLU A 127 -20.25 27.17 -8.67
N SER A 128 -21.56 27.04 -8.40
CA SER A 128 -22.58 27.85 -9.06
C SER A 128 -22.52 29.34 -8.68
N GLY A 129 -21.83 29.68 -7.58
CA GLY A 129 -21.83 31.02 -7.00
C GLY A 129 -23.20 31.45 -6.47
N MET A 130 -24.09 30.48 -6.24
CA MET A 130 -25.44 30.61 -5.70
C MET A 130 -25.58 29.72 -4.47
N ARG A 131 -26.55 30.02 -3.59
CA ARG A 131 -26.80 29.15 -2.44
C ARG A 131 -27.42 27.84 -2.93
N GLU A 132 -26.84 26.72 -2.55
CA GLU A 132 -27.29 25.37 -2.92
C GLU A 132 -28.01 24.73 -1.74
N PHE A 133 -29.06 23.99 -2.06
CA PHE A 133 -29.90 23.24 -1.12
C PHE A 133 -30.15 21.87 -1.74
N LEU A 134 -30.51 20.91 -0.88
CA LEU A 134 -31.12 19.65 -1.32
C LEU A 134 -32.36 19.96 -2.18
N ASP A 135 -32.50 19.26 -3.30
CA ASP A 135 -33.62 19.44 -4.24
C ASP A 135 -34.70 18.40 -3.90
N PRO A 136 -35.88 18.80 -3.36
CA PRO A 136 -36.98 17.90 -2.91
C PRO A 136 -37.70 17.14 -4.04
N ARG A 137 -37.05 17.07 -5.20
CA ARG A 137 -37.49 16.37 -6.40
C ARG A 137 -36.39 15.47 -6.96
N LEU A 138 -35.29 15.31 -6.25
CA LEU A 138 -34.11 14.54 -6.58
C LEU A 138 -33.61 13.86 -5.32
N ALA A 139 -33.72 12.54 -5.29
CA ALA A 139 -33.26 11.76 -4.16
C ALA A 139 -31.72 11.73 -4.00
N ASP A 140 -30.98 12.18 -5.02
CA ASP A 140 -29.52 12.26 -5.08
C ASP A 140 -29.22 13.62 -5.74
N THR A 141 -29.05 14.64 -4.90
CA THR A 141 -29.03 16.05 -5.32
C THR A 141 -27.76 16.38 -6.09
N ASP A 142 -26.62 15.84 -5.68
CA ASP A 142 -25.32 16.13 -6.27
C ASP A 142 -24.87 15.13 -7.35
N GLY A 143 -25.56 13.99 -7.46
CA GLY A 143 -25.47 13.03 -8.55
C GLY A 143 -24.27 12.09 -8.47
N ASP A 144 -23.80 11.77 -7.27
CA ASP A 144 -22.61 10.95 -7.04
C ASP A 144 -22.91 9.44 -6.92
N GLY A 145 -24.20 9.07 -6.87
CA GLY A 145 -24.66 7.69 -6.72
C GLY A 145 -25.05 7.29 -5.29
N LEU A 146 -25.13 8.24 -4.37
CA LEU A 146 -25.64 8.11 -3.01
C LEU A 146 -26.89 8.98 -2.82
N PRO A 147 -27.98 8.46 -2.22
CA PRO A 147 -29.13 9.30 -1.94
C PRO A 147 -28.94 10.24 -0.75
N ASP A 148 -29.52 11.44 -0.80
CA ASP A 148 -29.32 12.49 0.22
C ASP A 148 -29.68 11.98 1.63
N GLY A 149 -30.82 11.31 1.77
CA GLY A 149 -31.23 10.71 3.04
C GLY A 149 -30.32 9.58 3.54
N TYR A 150 -29.63 8.85 2.66
CA TYR A 150 -28.60 7.89 3.03
C TYR A 150 -27.37 8.59 3.59
N GLU A 151 -26.86 9.60 2.89
CA GLU A 151 -25.66 10.32 3.30
C GLU A 151 -25.86 11.09 4.60
N ILE A 152 -27.00 11.77 4.74
CA ILE A 152 -27.38 12.43 5.99
C ILE A 152 -27.44 11.42 7.14
N TRP A 153 -27.99 10.23 6.89
CA TRP A 153 -28.02 9.17 7.90
C TRP A 153 -26.62 8.72 8.30
N MET A 154 -25.71 8.53 7.34
CA MET A 154 -24.31 8.14 7.57
C MET A 154 -23.57 9.24 8.34
N CYS A 155 -23.67 10.48 7.87
CA CYS A 155 -23.08 11.65 8.52
C CYS A 155 -23.59 11.83 9.95
N MET A 156 -24.89 11.83 10.18
CA MET A 156 -25.42 12.11 11.53
C MET A 156 -25.13 11.01 12.55
N ARG A 157 -24.90 9.77 12.10
CA ARG A 157 -24.77 8.60 12.99
C ARG A 157 -23.33 8.11 13.14
N GLU A 158 -22.54 8.19 12.09
CA GLU A 158 -21.27 7.45 12.00
C GLU A 158 -20.05 8.36 11.77
N THR A 159 -20.16 9.37 10.90
CA THR A 159 -18.95 10.11 10.43
C THR A 159 -18.93 11.60 10.75
N GLY A 160 -20.08 12.26 10.85
CA GLY A 160 -20.18 13.72 11.00
C GLY A 160 -20.16 14.23 12.44
N ALA A 161 -19.95 15.55 12.58
CA ALA A 161 -20.00 16.25 13.85
C ALA A 161 -20.69 17.62 13.71
N LYS A 162 -21.29 18.12 14.81
CA LYS A 162 -21.89 19.46 14.82
C LYS A 162 -20.88 20.54 15.17
N ASN A 163 -20.87 21.62 14.40
CA ASN A 163 -20.05 22.80 14.68
C ASN A 163 -20.70 23.77 15.69
N GLU A 164 -20.04 24.91 15.96
CA GLU A 164 -20.54 25.91 16.92
C GLU A 164 -21.89 26.54 16.54
N SER A 165 -22.30 26.44 15.28
CA SER A 165 -23.58 26.93 14.77
C SER A 165 -24.68 25.87 14.81
N MET A 166 -24.37 24.65 15.28
CA MET A 166 -25.22 23.45 15.25
C MET A 166 -25.45 22.88 13.83
N ALA A 167 -24.65 23.30 12.84
CA ALA A 167 -24.64 22.68 11.52
C ALA A 167 -23.81 21.40 11.58
N TRP A 168 -24.28 20.36 10.90
CA TRP A 168 -23.47 19.16 10.65
C TRP A 168 -22.34 19.49 9.68
N GLU A 169 -21.14 19.02 10.02
CA GLU A 169 -19.98 18.93 9.15
C GLU A 169 -19.77 17.43 8.94
N CYS A 170 -19.97 16.99 7.71
CA CYS A 170 -19.91 15.59 7.32
C CYS A 170 -18.51 15.22 6.85
N ASP A 171 -18.10 14.01 7.17
CA ASP A 171 -16.82 13.43 6.74
C ASP A 171 -17.15 12.18 5.92
N GLY A 172 -16.80 12.19 4.63
CA GLY A 172 -17.03 11.08 3.70
C GLY A 172 -18.46 10.88 3.14
N PHE A 173 -19.49 11.57 3.65
CA PHE A 173 -20.88 11.47 3.15
C PHE A 173 -21.61 12.81 3.33
N ASP A 174 -21.60 13.67 2.32
CA ASP A 174 -22.23 14.99 2.29
C ASP A 174 -23.09 15.12 1.02
N PRO A 175 -24.43 15.24 1.15
CA PRO A 175 -25.39 15.19 0.04
C PRO A 175 -25.36 16.38 -0.94
N LEU A 176 -24.33 17.23 -0.82
CA LEU A 176 -24.08 18.37 -1.70
C LEU A 176 -22.62 18.39 -2.18
N ASN A 177 -21.87 17.32 -1.98
CA ASN A 177 -20.50 17.12 -2.40
C ASN A 177 -20.38 15.94 -3.37
N SER A 178 -20.47 16.23 -4.67
CA SER A 178 -20.49 15.20 -5.72
C SER A 178 -19.24 14.29 -5.87
N HIS A 179 -18.28 14.34 -4.95
CA HIS A 179 -17.01 13.59 -5.02
C HIS A 179 -16.95 12.42 -4.05
N ASP A 180 -17.71 12.43 -2.96
CA ASP A 180 -17.56 11.43 -1.91
C ASP A 180 -18.19 10.07 -2.24
N GLY A 181 -19.11 9.97 -3.19
CA GLY A 181 -19.50 8.70 -3.80
C GLY A 181 -18.36 7.97 -4.52
N GLN A 182 -17.31 8.69 -4.92
CA GLN A 182 -16.09 8.13 -5.53
C GLN A 182 -14.97 7.87 -4.51
N ASN A 183 -15.16 8.24 -3.24
CA ASN A 183 -14.21 7.93 -2.20
C ASN A 183 -14.37 6.47 -1.76
N ASP A 184 -13.29 5.91 -1.23
CA ASP A 184 -13.25 4.59 -0.60
C ASP A 184 -13.13 4.81 0.92
N SER A 185 -14.27 5.03 1.57
CA SER A 185 -14.31 5.65 2.92
C SER A 185 -14.21 4.65 4.07
N ASP A 186 -13.79 3.42 3.79
CA ASP A 186 -13.66 2.40 4.83
C ASP A 186 -12.80 2.84 6.01
N ARG A 187 -13.21 2.36 7.18
CA ARG A 187 -12.49 2.65 8.43
C ARG A 187 -11.19 1.89 8.49
N CYS A 188 -10.13 2.64 8.70
CA CYS A 188 -8.84 2.16 9.15
C CYS A 188 -8.91 1.46 10.51
N TRP A 189 -7.87 0.69 10.83
CA TRP A 189 -7.72 -0.01 12.11
C TRP A 189 -7.69 0.92 13.33
N ASP A 190 -7.30 2.18 13.15
CA ASP A 190 -7.28 3.23 14.17
C ASP A 190 -8.59 4.04 14.23
N GLY A 191 -9.50 3.80 13.29
CA GLY A 191 -10.83 4.39 13.18
C GLY A 191 -10.93 5.61 12.29
N GLU A 192 -9.84 6.07 11.65
CA GLU A 192 -9.86 7.07 10.59
C GLU A 192 -10.54 6.51 9.32
N LEU A 193 -10.99 7.38 8.41
CA LEU A 193 -11.59 6.99 7.13
C LEU A 193 -10.56 7.03 6.01
N GLY A 194 -10.78 6.25 4.96
CA GLY A 194 -9.96 6.32 3.74
C GLY A 194 -8.86 5.27 3.62
N CYS A 195 -8.91 4.21 4.43
CA CYS A 195 -8.06 3.04 4.20
C CYS A 195 -8.51 2.23 2.99
N GLY A 196 -9.82 2.28 2.72
CA GLY A 196 -10.49 1.53 1.68
C GLY A 196 -10.42 0.02 1.85
N ASP A 197 -11.15 -0.65 0.98
CA ASP A 197 -11.09 -2.11 0.82
C ASP A 197 -10.91 -2.57 -0.63
N GLY A 198 -10.70 -1.60 -1.53
CA GLY A 198 -10.09 -1.84 -2.83
C GLY A 198 -8.73 -2.56 -2.70
N PHE A 199 -8.30 -3.19 -3.77
CA PHE A 199 -7.04 -3.95 -3.77
C PHE A 199 -6.27 -3.76 -5.08
N ASP A 200 -4.95 -3.88 -4.99
CA ASP A 200 -4.05 -3.74 -6.13
C ASP A 200 -4.19 -4.96 -7.07
N VAL A 201 -4.97 -4.77 -8.14
CA VAL A 201 -5.30 -5.78 -9.14
C VAL A 201 -4.07 -6.08 -9.99
N ASP A 202 -3.33 -5.03 -10.35
CA ASP A 202 -2.18 -5.16 -11.24
C ASP A 202 -0.87 -5.50 -10.52
N ARG A 203 -0.86 -5.39 -9.19
CA ARG A 203 0.18 -5.75 -8.22
C ARG A 203 1.45 -4.93 -8.36
N ASP A 204 1.34 -3.68 -8.78
CA ASP A 204 2.48 -2.78 -8.88
C ASP A 204 2.91 -2.16 -7.55
N GLY A 205 2.05 -2.22 -6.53
CA GLY A 205 2.25 -1.71 -5.17
C GLY A 205 1.57 -0.36 -4.86
N ILE A 206 0.64 0.07 -5.70
CA ILE A 206 -0.19 1.26 -5.54
C ILE A 206 -1.64 0.83 -5.80
N ILE A 207 -2.56 1.21 -4.90
CA ILE A 207 -3.99 1.04 -5.16
C ILE A 207 -4.48 2.34 -5.75
N GLU A 208 -4.88 2.30 -7.00
CA GLU A 208 -5.25 3.50 -7.75
C GLU A 208 -6.76 3.73 -7.70
N VAL A 209 -7.22 4.93 -8.04
CA VAL A 209 -8.65 5.31 -7.97
C VAL A 209 -9.57 4.35 -8.75
N HIS A 210 -9.04 3.69 -9.78
CA HIS A 210 -9.80 2.73 -10.58
C HIS A 210 -9.84 1.30 -10.01
N GLU A 211 -9.14 1.07 -8.90
CA GLU A 211 -9.07 -0.19 -8.14
C GLU A 211 -9.73 -0.06 -6.75
N TRP A 212 -10.24 1.12 -6.43
CA TRP A 212 -11.08 1.36 -5.25
C TRP A 212 -12.42 0.66 -5.41
N TYR A 213 -13.01 0.25 -4.29
CA TYR A 213 -14.41 -0.13 -4.24
C TYR A 213 -15.16 1.03 -3.58
N THR A 214 -15.76 1.88 -4.41
CA THR A 214 -16.16 3.21 -3.92
C THR A 214 -17.46 3.15 -3.12
N ASN A 215 -17.68 4.16 -2.27
CA ASN A 215 -18.91 4.32 -1.48
C ASN A 215 -20.19 4.10 -2.32
N ALA A 216 -20.23 4.66 -3.54
CA ALA A 216 -21.36 4.51 -4.45
C ALA A 216 -21.48 3.09 -5.02
N GLU A 217 -20.38 2.40 -5.34
CA GLU A 217 -20.39 1.01 -5.80
C GLU A 217 -20.91 0.08 -4.68
N GLU A 218 -20.44 0.31 -3.46
CA GLU A 218 -20.86 -0.39 -2.26
C GLU A 218 -22.35 -0.22 -1.96
N TYR A 219 -22.82 1.02 -1.93
CA TYR A 219 -24.23 1.35 -1.73
C TYR A 219 -25.11 0.67 -2.79
N ASN A 220 -24.64 0.61 -4.03
CA ASN A 220 -25.36 0.04 -5.16
C ASN A 220 -25.10 -1.46 -5.38
N TYR A 221 -24.32 -2.12 -4.52
CA TYR A 221 -24.04 -3.55 -4.67
C TYR A 221 -25.32 -4.39 -4.72
N ASN A 222 -25.46 -5.27 -5.72
CA ASN A 222 -26.68 -6.06 -6.00
C ASN A 222 -27.95 -5.21 -6.26
N ALA A 223 -27.82 -3.95 -6.67
CA ALA A 223 -28.95 -3.18 -7.18
C ALA A 223 -29.47 -3.83 -8.47
N ALA A 224 -30.79 -3.79 -8.69
CA ALA A 224 -31.37 -4.31 -9.92
C ALA A 224 -30.99 -3.42 -11.12
N ASP A 225 -30.95 -3.98 -12.34
CA ASP A 225 -30.62 -3.21 -13.56
C ASP A 225 -31.49 -1.95 -13.78
N ASN A 226 -32.70 -1.95 -13.22
CA ASN A 226 -33.64 -0.83 -13.29
C ASN A 226 -33.64 0.01 -12.01
N TRP A 227 -32.70 -0.17 -11.08
CA TRP A 227 -32.55 0.68 -9.91
C TRP A 227 -31.77 1.94 -10.27
N THR A 228 -32.16 3.08 -9.69
CA THR A 228 -31.45 4.36 -9.85
C THR A 228 -31.66 5.16 -8.56
N THR A 229 -30.63 5.86 -8.09
CA THR A 229 -30.69 6.66 -6.86
C THR A 229 -31.61 7.87 -7.00
N GLU A 230 -31.89 8.31 -8.22
CA GLU A 230 -32.68 9.51 -8.50
C GLU A 230 -34.20 9.32 -8.40
N ILE A 231 -34.71 8.08 -8.38
CA ILE A 231 -36.16 7.81 -8.36
C ILE A 231 -36.61 6.66 -7.46
N HIS A 232 -35.72 5.74 -7.06
CA HIS A 232 -36.13 4.48 -6.48
C HIS A 232 -35.97 4.37 -4.98
N GLY A 233 -36.38 5.32 -4.14
CA GLY A 233 -36.37 5.00 -2.71
C GLY A 233 -34.95 4.84 -2.13
N LEU A 234 -34.87 4.46 -0.86
CA LEU A 234 -33.63 4.01 -0.23
C LEU A 234 -33.42 2.49 -0.38
N ARG A 235 -32.18 2.07 -0.65
CA ARG A 235 -31.76 0.65 -0.65
C ARG A 235 -31.63 0.08 0.77
N CYS A 236 -32.73 0.01 1.51
CA CYS A 236 -32.78 -0.56 2.85
C CYS A 236 -34.01 -1.43 3.11
N LEU A 237 -34.01 -2.10 4.26
CA LEU A 237 -35.17 -2.78 4.84
C LEU A 237 -35.42 -2.25 6.25
N ASP A 238 -36.64 -1.77 6.53
CA ASP A 238 -37.12 -1.35 7.85
C ASP A 238 -36.16 -0.40 8.63
N LEU A 239 -35.41 0.45 7.92
CA LEU A 239 -34.42 1.36 8.51
C LEU A 239 -34.92 2.81 8.57
N MET A 240 -35.57 3.26 7.50
CA MET A 240 -36.16 4.59 7.28
C MET A 240 -37.47 4.43 6.51
N ASP A 241 -38.32 5.47 6.49
CA ASP A 241 -39.68 5.39 5.91
C ASP A 241 -39.68 5.19 4.38
N ALA A 242 -38.61 5.58 3.68
CA ALA A 242 -38.45 5.42 2.22
C ALA A 242 -37.73 4.14 1.77
N CYS A 243 -37.53 3.16 2.65
CA CYS A 243 -36.92 1.88 2.28
C CYS A 243 -37.71 1.16 1.18
N ALA A 244 -37.01 0.50 0.25
CA ALA A 244 -37.62 -0.26 -0.83
C ALA A 244 -38.52 -1.41 -0.33
N ASP A 245 -39.82 -1.33 -0.64
CA ASP A 245 -40.84 -2.32 -0.21
C ASP A 245 -40.73 -3.70 -0.86
N ASN A 246 -40.06 -3.80 -2.01
CA ASN A 246 -40.04 -5.01 -2.84
C ASN A 246 -38.72 -5.78 -2.76
N VAL A 247 -37.85 -5.41 -1.83
CA VAL A 247 -36.55 -6.06 -1.62
C VAL A 247 -36.45 -6.53 -0.17
N THR A 248 -35.85 -7.70 0.02
CA THR A 248 -35.68 -8.29 1.35
C THR A 248 -34.24 -8.71 1.53
N ARG A 249 -33.68 -8.44 2.71
CA ARG A 249 -32.39 -9.01 3.10
C ARG A 249 -32.50 -10.53 3.28
N PRO A 250 -31.46 -11.31 2.97
CA PRO A 250 -31.42 -12.77 3.16
C PRO A 250 -31.93 -13.24 4.53
N THR A 251 -31.62 -12.50 5.60
CA THR A 251 -32.01 -12.84 6.98
C THR A 251 -33.34 -12.22 7.41
N GLY A 252 -33.91 -11.31 6.61
CA GLY A 252 -35.06 -10.48 6.95
C GLY A 252 -34.81 -9.47 8.08
N SER A 253 -33.55 -9.23 8.47
CA SER A 253 -33.21 -8.22 9.49
C SER A 253 -33.12 -6.82 8.89
N PRO A 254 -33.52 -5.76 9.61
CA PRO A 254 -33.40 -4.38 9.13
C PRO A 254 -31.95 -3.98 8.79
N GLY A 255 -31.77 -3.09 7.81
CA GLY A 255 -30.46 -2.53 7.41
C GLY A 255 -30.37 -2.20 5.92
N TRP A 256 -29.22 -1.66 5.49
CA TRP A 256 -28.88 -1.43 4.09
C TRP A 256 -28.78 -2.74 3.29
N LEU A 257 -29.03 -2.64 1.97
CA LEU A 257 -29.04 -3.79 1.05
C LEU A 257 -27.72 -4.00 0.31
N GLY A 258 -26.92 -2.94 0.11
CA GLY A 258 -25.54 -3.04 -0.39
C GLY A 258 -24.55 -3.46 0.69
N THR A 259 -23.26 -3.32 0.40
CA THR A 259 -22.19 -3.40 1.41
C THR A 259 -22.21 -2.14 2.30
N ASP A 260 -21.40 -2.11 3.36
CA ASP A 260 -21.35 -1.03 4.34
C ASP A 260 -20.10 -0.17 4.10
N PRO A 261 -20.20 1.05 3.52
CA PRO A 261 -19.08 1.91 3.10
C PRO A 261 -18.13 2.46 4.15
N LEU A 262 -18.21 1.88 5.34
CA LEU A 262 -17.37 2.19 6.49
C LEU A 262 -16.67 0.92 7.00
N ARG A 263 -16.83 -0.20 6.30
CA ARG A 263 -16.33 -1.52 6.68
C ARG A 263 -15.83 -2.28 5.46
N ASN A 264 -14.55 -2.56 5.53
CA ASN A 264 -13.83 -3.41 4.60
C ASN A 264 -14.30 -4.87 4.46
N ASP A 265 -15.29 -5.31 5.25
CA ASP A 265 -15.75 -6.70 5.30
C ASP A 265 -17.18 -6.73 5.87
N SER A 266 -18.15 -6.68 4.95
CA SER A 266 -19.56 -6.43 5.21
C SER A 266 -20.38 -7.67 5.51
N ASP A 267 -19.76 -8.86 5.48
CA ASP A 267 -20.46 -10.11 5.73
C ASP A 267 -21.31 -10.07 6.98
N PHE A 268 -22.60 -10.35 6.83
CA PHE A 268 -23.53 -10.30 7.95
C PHE A 268 -24.37 -11.57 8.10
N TYR A 269 -24.32 -12.49 7.16
CA TYR A 269 -25.06 -13.74 7.21
C TYR A 269 -24.24 -14.94 6.75
N TYR A 270 -24.74 -16.13 7.09
CA TYR A 270 -24.16 -17.39 6.64
C TYR A 270 -25.25 -18.43 6.38
N TRP A 271 -24.92 -19.46 5.62
CA TRP A 271 -25.77 -20.61 5.33
C TRP A 271 -25.65 -21.69 6.40
N SER A 272 -26.79 -22.04 7.00
CA SER A 272 -26.93 -23.23 7.85
C SER A 272 -27.90 -24.21 7.22
N GLY A 273 -27.36 -25.12 6.40
CA GLY A 273 -28.16 -26.04 5.61
C GLY A 273 -28.88 -25.32 4.47
N SER A 274 -30.18 -25.07 4.62
CA SER A 274 -31.01 -24.38 3.61
C SER A 274 -31.63 -23.10 4.17
N ARG A 275 -30.97 -22.48 5.14
CA ARG A 275 -31.45 -21.29 5.84
C ARG A 275 -30.31 -20.30 6.04
N GLU A 276 -30.63 -19.06 5.74
CA GLU A 276 -29.83 -17.87 5.96
C GLU A 276 -29.98 -17.43 7.42
N LEU A 277 -28.85 -17.29 8.13
CA LEU A 277 -28.84 -16.87 9.52
C LEU A 277 -27.94 -15.65 9.68
N ALA A 278 -28.47 -14.62 10.35
CA ALA A 278 -27.69 -13.44 10.69
C ALA A 278 -26.62 -13.79 11.72
N LYS A 279 -25.47 -13.13 11.59
CA LYS A 279 -24.36 -13.22 12.51
C LYS A 279 -24.18 -11.91 13.27
N SER A 280 -23.67 -12.02 14.50
CA SER A 280 -23.40 -10.86 15.36
C SER A 280 -22.00 -10.28 15.16
N SER A 281 -21.05 -11.10 14.73
CA SER A 281 -19.71 -10.67 14.31
C SER A 281 -19.75 -10.60 12.79
N ARG A 282 -19.57 -9.40 12.24
CA ARG A 282 -19.44 -9.26 10.80
C ARG A 282 -18.09 -9.83 10.35
N GLY A 283 -18.03 -10.15 9.08
CA GLY A 283 -16.82 -10.46 8.37
C GLY A 283 -16.39 -11.92 8.28
N ASP A 284 -15.80 -12.28 7.14
CA ASP A 284 -15.17 -13.56 6.87
C ASP A 284 -13.64 -13.51 6.65
N ALA A 285 -13.05 -12.31 6.66
CA ALA A 285 -11.64 -12.00 6.43
C ALA A 285 -11.19 -11.92 4.96
N ILE A 286 -12.12 -11.97 4.01
CA ILE A 286 -11.93 -11.51 2.65
C ILE A 286 -12.56 -10.10 2.54
N PRO A 287 -11.88 -9.09 1.97
CA PRO A 287 -12.47 -7.77 1.81
C PRO A 287 -13.54 -7.70 0.72
N ASP A 288 -14.53 -6.81 0.88
CA ASP A 288 -15.67 -6.74 -0.03
C ASP A 288 -15.23 -6.41 -1.46
N GLY A 289 -14.30 -5.46 -1.62
CA GLY A 289 -13.74 -5.09 -2.92
C GLY A 289 -13.09 -6.27 -3.66
N TRP A 290 -12.43 -7.17 -2.93
CA TRP A 290 -11.86 -8.40 -3.51
C TRP A 290 -12.95 -9.39 -3.92
N GLU A 291 -13.94 -9.60 -3.06
CA GLU A 291 -15.07 -10.49 -3.33
C GLU A 291 -15.87 -10.06 -4.55
N VAL A 292 -16.21 -8.77 -4.64
CA VAL A 292 -16.97 -8.19 -5.75
C VAL A 292 -16.21 -8.33 -7.07
N PHE A 293 -14.90 -8.11 -7.07
CA PHE A 293 -14.08 -8.25 -8.28
C PHE A 293 -14.12 -9.68 -8.84
N PHE A 294 -14.08 -10.69 -7.99
CA PHE A 294 -14.15 -12.09 -8.42
C PHE A 294 -15.59 -12.62 -8.56
N GLY A 295 -16.58 -11.91 -8.04
CA GLY A 295 -17.99 -12.31 -8.09
C GLY A 295 -18.42 -13.25 -6.96
N LEU A 296 -17.77 -13.15 -5.80
CA LEU A 296 -18.23 -13.68 -4.52
C LEU A 296 -19.32 -12.77 -3.92
N ASP A 297 -19.98 -13.22 -2.85
CA ASP A 297 -21.03 -12.44 -2.19
C ASP A 297 -20.49 -11.82 -0.89
N PRO A 298 -20.11 -10.52 -0.86
CA PRO A 298 -19.51 -9.81 0.29
C PRO A 298 -20.45 -9.61 1.49
N LEU A 299 -21.60 -10.27 1.45
CA LEU A 299 -22.59 -10.28 2.50
C LEU A 299 -22.69 -11.67 3.16
N ASN A 300 -22.11 -12.70 2.54
CA ASN A 300 -22.22 -14.12 2.84
C ASN A 300 -20.90 -14.84 3.15
N GLU A 301 -20.48 -14.78 4.41
CA GLU A 301 -19.33 -15.53 4.98
C GLU A 301 -19.21 -17.03 4.58
N SER A 302 -20.28 -17.70 4.16
CA SER A 302 -20.17 -19.14 3.84
C SER A 302 -19.37 -19.42 2.59
N ASP A 303 -19.22 -18.46 1.69
CA ASP A 303 -18.46 -18.67 0.45
C ASP A 303 -16.95 -18.58 0.65
N SER A 304 -16.40 -17.88 1.66
CA SER A 304 -14.94 -17.96 1.97
C SER A 304 -14.40 -19.37 2.13
N LEU A 305 -15.22 -20.33 2.60
CA LEU A 305 -14.82 -21.73 2.82
C LEU A 305 -15.18 -22.66 1.65
N LEU A 306 -15.77 -22.13 0.59
CA LEU A 306 -16.04 -22.89 -0.62
C LEU A 306 -14.80 -22.90 -1.51
N ASP A 307 -14.63 -24.01 -2.20
CA ASP A 307 -13.69 -24.22 -3.30
C ASP A 307 -14.59 -24.37 -4.53
N GLY A 308 -14.73 -23.27 -5.28
CA GLY A 308 -15.71 -23.13 -6.36
C GLY A 308 -15.30 -23.83 -7.65
N ASP A 309 -14.00 -23.94 -7.90
CA ASP A 309 -13.40 -24.45 -9.13
C ASP A 309 -12.79 -25.85 -8.99
N TYR A 310 -12.73 -26.38 -7.76
CA TYR A 310 -12.31 -27.73 -7.39
C TYR A 310 -10.84 -28.03 -7.71
N ASP A 311 -9.97 -27.06 -7.46
CA ASP A 311 -8.52 -27.19 -7.64
C ASP A 311 -7.77 -27.72 -6.40
N GLY A 312 -8.48 -27.98 -5.30
CA GLY A 312 -7.94 -28.63 -4.10
C GLY A 312 -7.19 -29.94 -4.34
N TRP A 313 -6.24 -30.26 -3.46
CA TRP A 313 -5.29 -31.37 -3.62
C TRP A 313 -5.43 -32.47 -2.56
N ASP A 314 -5.61 -33.73 -3.00
CA ASP A 314 -5.72 -34.94 -2.16
C ASP A 314 -4.34 -35.30 -1.56
N LEU A 315 -3.97 -34.56 -0.51
CA LEU A 315 -2.68 -34.66 0.16
C LEU A 315 -2.48 -36.05 0.77
N ASN A 316 -3.54 -36.63 1.36
CA ASN A 316 -3.47 -37.88 2.09
C ASN A 316 -3.69 -39.13 1.20
N ARG A 317 -4.15 -38.94 -0.04
CA ARG A 317 -4.39 -39.95 -1.09
C ARG A 317 -5.48 -40.96 -0.75
N ASP A 318 -6.50 -40.57 -0.01
CA ASP A 318 -7.65 -41.43 0.29
C ASP A 318 -8.74 -41.40 -0.80
N GLY A 319 -8.56 -40.55 -1.82
CA GLY A 319 -9.42 -40.41 -2.99
C GLY A 319 -10.55 -39.41 -2.81
N MET A 320 -10.51 -38.57 -1.78
CA MET A 320 -11.44 -37.48 -1.55
C MET A 320 -10.67 -36.19 -1.28
N ILE A 321 -11.25 -35.05 -1.65
CA ILE A 321 -10.80 -33.73 -1.17
C ILE A 321 -11.64 -33.39 0.04
N MET A 322 -11.01 -33.28 1.21
CA MET A 322 -11.70 -32.84 2.43
C MET A 322 -12.00 -31.33 2.37
N PRO A 323 -13.27 -30.90 2.46
CA PRO A 323 -13.61 -29.48 2.48
C PRO A 323 -13.16 -28.80 3.78
N ASP A 324 -13.01 -27.49 3.71
CA ASP A 324 -12.68 -26.69 4.88
C ASP A 324 -13.83 -26.60 5.88
N GLY A 325 -13.51 -26.93 7.13
CA GLY A 325 -14.51 -26.97 8.20
C GLY A 325 -14.77 -25.62 8.86
N SER A 326 -13.76 -24.74 8.88
CA SER A 326 -13.82 -23.40 9.45
C SER A 326 -12.57 -22.60 9.06
N ARG A 327 -12.67 -21.27 9.12
CA ARG A 327 -11.56 -20.34 8.87
C ARG A 327 -10.32 -20.62 9.73
N ALA A 328 -10.52 -21.06 10.97
CA ALA A 328 -9.43 -21.39 11.89
C ALA A 328 -8.75 -22.73 11.59
N THR A 329 -9.27 -23.52 10.65
CA THR A 329 -8.82 -24.89 10.37
C THR A 329 -8.64 -25.16 8.88
N VAL A 330 -8.55 -24.14 8.04
CA VAL A 330 -8.34 -24.28 6.58
C VAL A 330 -7.10 -25.13 6.27
N TYR A 331 -6.01 -24.93 7.02
CA TYR A 331 -4.78 -25.73 6.92
C TYR A 331 -4.92 -27.25 7.20
N ILE A 332 -6.09 -27.71 7.69
CA ILE A 332 -6.40 -29.13 7.91
C ILE A 332 -7.16 -29.72 6.72
N GLY A 333 -7.92 -28.90 5.98
CA GLY A 333 -8.61 -29.31 4.78
C GLY A 333 -7.66 -29.60 3.62
N GLU A 334 -8.26 -30.07 2.54
CA GLU A 334 -7.58 -30.35 1.26
C GLU A 334 -8.21 -29.57 0.10
N ALA A 335 -9.36 -28.92 0.34
CA ALA A 335 -9.90 -27.90 -0.54
C ALA A 335 -8.95 -26.71 -0.54
N TYR A 336 -8.89 -25.98 -1.66
CA TYR A 336 -8.23 -24.69 -1.71
C TYR A 336 -9.34 -23.65 -1.77
N SER A 337 -9.77 -23.20 -0.59
CA SER A 337 -10.96 -22.35 -0.49
C SER A 337 -10.66 -20.91 -0.92
N ASN A 338 -11.71 -20.15 -1.24
CA ASN A 338 -11.63 -18.73 -1.58
C ASN A 338 -10.79 -17.92 -0.55
N LEU A 339 -10.86 -18.28 0.74
CA LEU A 339 -10.04 -17.67 1.79
C LEU A 339 -8.55 -18.02 1.68
N GLU A 340 -8.21 -19.25 1.34
CA GLU A 340 -6.82 -19.65 1.13
C GLU A 340 -6.23 -19.02 -0.14
N GLU A 341 -7.04 -18.82 -1.16
CA GLU A 341 -6.69 -18.05 -2.34
C GLU A 341 -6.45 -16.58 -2.02
N TYR A 342 -7.33 -15.95 -1.24
CA TYR A 342 -7.10 -14.59 -0.73
C TYR A 342 -5.81 -14.51 0.11
N TYR A 343 -5.55 -15.50 0.97
CA TYR A 343 -4.28 -15.56 1.72
C TYR A 343 -3.06 -15.79 0.82
N THR A 344 -3.24 -16.41 -0.33
CA THR A 344 -2.19 -16.55 -1.34
C THR A 344 -1.92 -15.22 -2.02
N PHE A 345 -2.97 -14.47 -2.38
CA PHE A 345 -2.86 -13.11 -2.90
C PHE A 345 -2.13 -12.17 -1.92
N ILE A 346 -2.57 -12.10 -0.66
CA ILE A 346 -1.96 -11.16 0.29
C ILE A 346 -0.54 -11.59 0.68
N ASP A 347 -0.23 -12.88 0.60
CA ASP A 347 1.05 -13.52 0.91
C ASP A 347 1.71 -12.93 2.16
N ASN A 348 0.97 -12.91 3.27
CA ASN A 348 1.43 -12.35 4.54
C ASN A 348 1.86 -10.86 4.48
N GLY A 349 1.41 -10.09 3.49
CA GLY A 349 1.84 -8.71 3.21
C GLY A 349 2.88 -8.59 2.09
N THR A 350 3.00 -9.57 1.19
CA THR A 350 3.89 -9.53 0.01
C THR A 350 3.11 -9.60 -1.31
N TRP A 351 1.99 -8.89 -1.38
CA TRP A 351 1.05 -8.87 -2.52
C TRP A 351 1.61 -8.21 -3.80
N VAL A 352 2.68 -7.44 -3.69
CA VAL A 352 3.34 -6.78 -4.83
C VAL A 352 4.17 -7.77 -5.65
N ARG A 353 4.10 -7.66 -6.98
CA ARG A 353 4.93 -8.46 -7.89
C ARG A 353 6.42 -8.24 -7.64
N ALA A 354 7.12 -9.36 -7.40
CA ALA A 354 8.57 -9.37 -7.28
C ALA A 354 9.29 -9.34 -8.63
N GLY A 355 10.58 -9.04 -8.59
CA GLY A 355 11.42 -8.83 -9.76
C GLY A 355 12.52 -7.82 -9.46
N LEU A 356 13.17 -7.37 -10.53
CA LEU A 356 13.99 -6.16 -10.49
C LEU A 356 13.08 -4.97 -10.76
N LYS A 357 13.12 -3.95 -9.91
CA LYS A 357 12.45 -2.67 -10.14
C LYS A 357 13.46 -1.55 -10.25
N SER A 358 13.14 -0.49 -10.99
CA SER A 358 13.99 0.70 -11.10
C SER A 358 13.20 2.00 -11.16
N THR A 359 13.73 3.05 -10.54
CA THR A 359 13.19 4.41 -10.63
C THR A 359 14.30 5.45 -10.42
N LEU A 360 14.00 6.72 -10.67
CA LEU A 360 14.95 7.82 -10.48
C LEU A 360 15.15 8.11 -8.98
N LEU A 361 16.39 8.37 -8.57
CA LEU A 361 16.71 8.75 -7.21
C LEU A 361 16.25 10.20 -6.93
N GLY A 362 15.62 10.42 -5.78
CA GLY A 362 15.20 11.74 -5.28
C GLY A 362 13.98 12.34 -5.99
N GLU A 363 13.21 11.54 -6.74
CA GLU A 363 11.98 11.98 -7.40
C GLU A 363 10.75 11.34 -6.77
N VAL A 364 9.88 12.18 -6.18
CA VAL A 364 8.58 11.77 -5.63
C VAL A 364 7.66 11.34 -6.77
N ASP A 365 6.92 10.25 -6.57
CA ASP A 365 5.97 9.66 -7.54
C ASP A 365 6.59 9.33 -8.91
N ALA A 366 7.91 9.09 -8.94
CA ALA A 366 8.59 8.67 -10.15
C ALA A 366 8.09 7.29 -10.63
N MET A 367 7.88 7.17 -11.94
CA MET A 367 7.40 5.93 -12.54
C MET A 367 8.38 4.77 -12.28
N VAL A 368 7.88 3.71 -11.65
CA VAL A 368 8.66 2.51 -11.38
C VAL A 368 8.60 1.57 -12.57
N SER A 369 9.75 1.23 -13.13
CA SER A 369 9.87 0.20 -14.16
C SER A 369 10.11 -1.16 -13.52
N MET A 370 9.46 -2.21 -14.02
CA MET A 370 9.58 -3.59 -13.52
C MET A 370 10.18 -4.51 -14.58
N TYR A 371 11.04 -5.42 -14.14
CA TYR A 371 11.66 -6.46 -14.95
C TYR A 371 11.56 -7.82 -14.23
N ASP A 372 10.95 -8.77 -14.91
CA ASP A 372 10.78 -10.17 -14.50
C ASP A 372 10.99 -11.11 -15.70
N GLN A 373 10.53 -12.37 -15.61
CA GLN A 373 10.65 -13.35 -16.69
C GLN A 373 9.74 -13.10 -17.91
N GLY A 374 8.63 -12.39 -17.73
CA GLY A 374 7.60 -12.11 -18.74
C GLY A 374 7.74 -10.74 -19.41
N THR A 375 8.48 -9.83 -18.79
CA THR A 375 8.74 -8.46 -19.30
C THR A 375 9.73 -8.40 -20.47
N SER A 376 9.90 -7.21 -21.05
CA SER A 376 10.91 -6.91 -22.07
C SER A 376 11.51 -5.53 -21.78
N PRO A 377 12.77 -5.43 -21.32
CA PRO A 377 13.74 -6.51 -21.15
C PRO A 377 13.39 -7.45 -20.00
N ARG A 378 13.74 -8.73 -20.14
CA ARG A 378 13.49 -9.75 -19.10
C ARG A 378 14.71 -9.97 -18.22
N ILE A 379 14.46 -10.52 -17.03
CA ILE A 379 15.49 -11.15 -16.20
C ILE A 379 15.21 -12.65 -16.08
N MET A 380 16.22 -13.41 -15.67
CA MET A 380 16.17 -14.87 -15.62
C MET A 380 15.11 -15.42 -14.65
N HIS A 381 14.91 -14.78 -13.50
CA HIS A 381 13.94 -15.18 -12.49
C HIS A 381 13.50 -13.98 -11.64
N HIS A 382 12.24 -13.97 -11.19
CA HIS A 382 11.65 -12.85 -10.44
C HIS A 382 12.22 -12.73 -9.01
N ASP A 383 12.61 -13.84 -8.38
CA ASP A 383 13.36 -13.86 -7.10
C ASP A 383 14.79 -13.34 -7.30
N VAL A 384 14.98 -12.03 -7.11
CA VAL A 384 16.28 -11.33 -7.16
C VAL A 384 16.92 -11.39 -5.78
N ARG A 385 18.16 -11.88 -5.72
CA ARG A 385 18.87 -12.15 -4.45
C ARG A 385 20.16 -11.38 -4.25
N ALA A 386 20.76 -10.88 -5.33
CA ALA A 386 21.96 -10.07 -5.25
C ALA A 386 22.07 -9.13 -6.45
N LEU A 387 22.49 -7.89 -6.21
CA LEU A 387 22.76 -6.91 -7.27
C LEU A 387 24.22 -6.45 -7.20
N GLN A 388 24.89 -6.41 -8.36
CA GLN A 388 26.26 -5.88 -8.48
C GLN A 388 26.35 -4.97 -9.70
N ALA A 389 26.85 -3.74 -9.52
CA ALA A 389 26.98 -2.77 -10.61
C ALA A 389 28.44 -2.66 -11.08
N ASP A 390 28.62 -2.54 -12.39
CA ASP A 390 29.86 -2.11 -13.02
C ASP A 390 29.64 -0.76 -13.72
N GLU A 391 29.98 0.31 -13.00
CA GLU A 391 29.88 1.70 -13.48
C GLU A 391 30.77 1.99 -14.70
N VAL A 392 31.83 1.20 -14.93
CA VAL A 392 32.74 1.42 -16.05
C VAL A 392 32.14 0.88 -17.34
N LEU A 393 31.50 -0.29 -17.27
CA LEU A 393 30.84 -0.94 -18.40
C LEU A 393 29.37 -0.53 -18.55
N GLY A 394 28.76 0.07 -17.53
CA GLY A 394 27.33 0.39 -17.52
C GLY A 394 26.46 -0.87 -17.43
N LEU A 395 26.95 -1.90 -16.73
CA LEU A 395 26.29 -3.20 -16.59
C LEU A 395 25.83 -3.43 -15.16
N LEU A 396 24.64 -4.00 -15.03
CA LEU A 396 24.08 -4.50 -13.78
C LEU A 396 24.04 -6.02 -13.83
N TYR A 397 24.72 -6.68 -12.91
CA TYR A 397 24.66 -8.13 -12.71
C TYR A 397 23.53 -8.42 -11.72
N VAL A 398 22.47 -9.05 -12.22
CA VAL A 398 21.26 -9.38 -11.45
C VAL A 398 21.29 -10.86 -11.10
N GLY A 399 21.73 -11.16 -9.88
CA GLY A 399 21.70 -12.50 -9.32
C GLY A 399 20.28 -12.88 -8.92
N THR A 400 19.74 -13.92 -9.54
CA THR A 400 18.38 -14.44 -9.29
C THR A 400 18.45 -15.88 -8.79
N LYS A 401 17.40 -16.39 -8.16
CA LYS A 401 17.34 -17.77 -7.64
C LYS A 401 17.82 -18.84 -8.64
N ARG A 402 17.57 -18.67 -9.95
CA ARG A 402 17.92 -19.68 -10.98
C ARG A 402 19.21 -19.38 -11.75
N GLY A 403 19.87 -18.27 -11.46
CA GLY A 403 21.10 -17.86 -12.13
C GLY A 403 21.20 -16.36 -12.30
N LEU A 404 22.05 -15.92 -13.20
CA LEU A 404 22.45 -14.53 -13.35
C LEU A 404 21.84 -13.93 -14.63
N THR A 405 21.44 -12.66 -14.57
CA THR A 405 21.19 -11.84 -15.77
C THR A 405 22.22 -10.73 -15.82
N ILE A 406 22.91 -10.57 -16.95
CA ILE A 406 23.69 -9.36 -17.24
C ILE A 406 22.73 -8.38 -17.90
N PHE A 407 22.49 -7.25 -17.27
CA PHE A 407 21.55 -6.23 -17.69
C PHE A 407 22.28 -4.95 -18.07
N GLU A 408 21.95 -4.35 -19.21
CA GLU A 408 22.48 -3.06 -19.67
C GLU A 408 21.33 -2.03 -19.67
N PRO A 409 21.16 -1.25 -18.59
CA PRO A 409 19.99 -0.37 -18.44
C PRO A 409 19.85 0.69 -19.53
N SER A 410 20.98 1.17 -20.07
CA SER A 410 21.00 2.24 -21.07
C SER A 410 20.41 1.84 -22.43
N THR A 411 20.46 0.55 -22.78
CA THR A 411 19.97 0.02 -24.06
C THR A 411 18.80 -0.95 -23.91
N GLY A 412 18.57 -1.47 -22.70
CA GLY A 412 17.68 -2.60 -22.44
C GLY A 412 18.27 -3.95 -22.86
N GLY A 413 19.59 -4.04 -23.00
CA GLY A 413 20.29 -5.31 -23.25
C GLY A 413 20.13 -6.26 -22.06
N SER A 414 19.84 -7.53 -22.32
CA SER A 414 19.71 -8.55 -21.28
C SER A 414 20.25 -9.90 -21.76
N TRP A 415 21.10 -10.52 -20.95
CA TRP A 415 21.74 -11.81 -21.24
C TRP A 415 21.70 -12.74 -20.03
N ASP A 416 20.94 -13.83 -20.15
CA ASP A 416 20.73 -14.81 -19.10
C ASP A 416 21.86 -15.85 -19.06
N LEU A 417 22.34 -16.18 -17.86
CA LEU A 417 23.34 -17.21 -17.56
C LEU A 417 22.78 -18.15 -16.47
N ALA A 418 22.34 -19.33 -16.91
CA ALA A 418 21.65 -20.28 -16.04
C ALA A 418 22.59 -21.10 -15.14
N LEU A 419 22.17 -21.32 -13.90
CA LEU A 419 22.77 -22.35 -13.04
C LEU A 419 22.46 -23.76 -13.59
N PRO A 420 23.26 -24.77 -13.21
CA PRO A 420 22.94 -26.16 -13.50
C PRO A 420 21.54 -26.56 -12.99
N PRO A 421 20.88 -27.58 -13.59
CA PRO A 421 19.56 -28.01 -13.14
C PRO A 421 19.52 -28.36 -11.65
N GLY A 422 18.60 -27.73 -10.91
CA GLY A 422 18.49 -27.86 -9.45
C GLY A 422 19.40 -26.93 -8.65
N GLY A 423 20.28 -26.18 -9.31
CA GLY A 423 21.08 -25.12 -8.69
C GLY A 423 20.21 -23.94 -8.26
N GLU A 424 20.50 -23.41 -7.09
CA GLU A 424 19.89 -22.18 -6.57
C GLU A 424 20.98 -21.21 -6.12
N LEU A 425 20.86 -19.95 -6.51
CA LEU A 425 21.72 -18.86 -6.06
C LEU A 425 21.17 -18.33 -4.72
N PHE A 426 22.07 -17.97 -3.80
CA PHE A 426 21.73 -17.27 -2.56
C PHE A 426 22.35 -15.88 -2.48
N ASP A 427 23.59 -15.72 -2.95
CA ASP A 427 24.32 -14.45 -2.89
C ASP A 427 25.37 -14.39 -4.01
N MET A 428 25.85 -13.19 -4.34
CA MET A 428 26.82 -12.94 -5.39
C MET A 428 27.67 -11.70 -5.13
N ILE A 429 28.99 -11.82 -5.33
CA ILE A 429 29.94 -10.70 -5.27
C ILE A 429 30.64 -10.52 -6.62
N LEU A 430 30.71 -9.28 -7.11
CA LEU A 430 31.62 -8.90 -8.19
C LEU A 430 32.97 -8.49 -7.62
N TRP A 431 34.02 -9.20 -8.00
CA TRP A 431 35.38 -8.95 -7.52
C TRP A 431 36.36 -8.74 -8.66
N SER A 432 37.18 -7.69 -8.53
CA SER A 432 38.31 -7.43 -9.44
C SER A 432 39.62 -7.75 -8.73
N ASP A 433 40.46 -8.59 -9.35
CA ASP A 433 41.79 -8.84 -8.80
C ASP A 433 42.77 -7.68 -9.06
N GLN A 434 43.98 -7.79 -8.50
CA GLN A 434 45.04 -6.79 -8.68
C GLN A 434 45.51 -6.64 -10.13
N GLY A 435 45.23 -7.62 -10.99
CA GLY A 435 45.50 -7.60 -12.42
C GLY A 435 44.40 -6.90 -13.24
N GLY A 436 43.26 -6.58 -12.62
CA GLY A 436 42.07 -6.03 -13.26
C GLY A 436 41.18 -7.07 -13.93
N GLU A 437 41.40 -8.37 -13.69
CA GLU A 437 40.49 -9.42 -14.16
C GLU A 437 39.30 -9.51 -13.21
N GLN A 438 38.10 -9.41 -13.77
CA GLN A 438 36.84 -9.45 -13.04
C GLN A 438 36.31 -10.88 -12.93
N ARG A 439 35.74 -11.20 -11.77
CA ARG A 439 35.11 -12.49 -11.48
C ARG A 439 33.84 -12.27 -10.68
N LEU A 440 32.83 -13.07 -10.97
CA LEU A 440 31.65 -13.22 -10.12
C LEU A 440 31.88 -14.42 -9.21
N VAL A 441 31.67 -14.22 -7.92
CA VAL A 441 31.69 -15.27 -6.90
C VAL A 441 30.25 -15.51 -6.48
N LEU A 442 29.77 -16.74 -6.70
CA LEU A 442 28.38 -17.12 -6.51
C LEU A 442 28.28 -18.08 -5.33
N ALA A 443 27.40 -17.78 -4.38
CA ALA A 443 26.99 -18.69 -3.33
C ALA A 443 25.75 -19.46 -3.78
N THR A 444 25.82 -20.78 -3.72
CA THR A 444 24.78 -21.67 -4.25
C THR A 444 24.44 -22.78 -3.26
N ASN A 445 23.34 -23.48 -3.53
CA ASN A 445 22.98 -24.71 -2.81
C ASN A 445 23.97 -25.88 -3.00
N GLY A 446 24.93 -25.77 -3.92
CA GLY A 446 26.00 -26.75 -4.13
C GLY A 446 27.38 -26.32 -3.61
N GLY A 447 27.47 -25.15 -2.96
CA GLY A 447 28.74 -24.55 -2.53
C GLY A 447 29.02 -23.23 -3.26
N ILE A 448 30.28 -23.01 -3.65
CA ILE A 448 30.74 -21.74 -4.25
C ILE A 448 31.19 -21.97 -5.68
N GLU A 449 30.72 -21.14 -6.59
CA GLU A 449 31.19 -21.08 -7.98
C GLU A 449 31.88 -19.74 -8.27
N ILE A 450 32.94 -19.77 -9.08
CA ILE A 450 33.71 -18.58 -9.49
C ILE A 450 33.71 -18.52 -11.00
N TRP A 451 33.10 -17.46 -11.52
CA TRP A 451 32.91 -17.24 -12.94
C TRP A 451 33.81 -16.10 -13.38
N THR A 452 34.76 -16.39 -14.27
CA THR A 452 35.67 -15.36 -14.80
C THR A 452 35.00 -14.60 -15.94
N LEU A 453 35.05 -13.28 -15.90
CA LEU A 453 34.49 -12.41 -16.93
C LEU A 453 35.56 -12.02 -17.96
N ASP A 454 35.13 -11.72 -19.18
CA ASP A 454 35.98 -11.12 -20.20
C ASP A 454 36.02 -9.59 -20.07
N GLY A 455 36.77 -8.93 -20.94
CA GLY A 455 36.93 -7.46 -20.89
C GLY A 455 35.68 -6.66 -21.28
N GLU A 456 34.61 -7.33 -21.71
CA GLU A 456 33.30 -6.72 -21.99
C GLU A 456 32.28 -7.01 -20.87
N GLY A 457 32.71 -7.66 -19.77
CA GLY A 457 31.85 -8.00 -18.62
C GLY A 457 31.03 -9.28 -18.80
N PHE A 458 31.25 -10.04 -19.87
CA PHE A 458 30.52 -11.29 -20.13
C PHE A 458 31.30 -12.51 -19.65
N LEU A 459 30.61 -13.64 -19.44
CA LEU A 459 31.27 -14.89 -19.06
C LEU A 459 32.35 -15.29 -20.08
N ASN A 460 33.60 -15.40 -19.61
CA ASN A 460 34.71 -15.83 -20.45
C ASN A 460 34.61 -17.34 -20.75
N GLN A 461 34.09 -17.69 -21.92
CA GLN A 461 33.88 -19.08 -22.34
C GLN A 461 35.18 -19.91 -22.48
N ASN A 462 36.35 -19.26 -22.48
CA ASN A 462 37.65 -19.96 -22.52
C ASN A 462 38.20 -20.24 -21.11
N ALA A 463 37.66 -19.58 -20.08
CA ALA A 463 37.95 -19.88 -18.69
C ALA A 463 37.02 -21.01 -18.20
N GLY A 464 37.55 -21.93 -17.41
CA GLY A 464 36.72 -22.89 -16.70
C GLY A 464 36.04 -22.22 -15.50
N ILE A 465 34.85 -22.69 -15.13
CA ILE A 465 34.25 -22.37 -13.84
C ILE A 465 35.05 -23.12 -12.77
N SER A 466 35.57 -22.38 -11.79
CA SER A 466 36.21 -22.92 -10.58
C SER A 466 35.27 -22.78 -9.39
N GLY A 467 35.65 -23.33 -8.24
CA GLY A 467 34.79 -23.31 -7.07
C GLY A 467 35.12 -24.42 -6.08
N VAL A 468 34.24 -24.59 -5.10
CA VAL A 468 34.28 -25.70 -4.14
C VAL A 468 32.88 -26.24 -3.93
N GLU A 469 32.73 -27.55 -4.04
CA GLU A 469 31.50 -28.24 -3.66
C GLU A 469 31.46 -28.40 -2.15
N MET A 470 30.40 -27.89 -1.52
CA MET A 470 30.17 -27.98 -0.07
C MET A 470 28.66 -27.89 0.23
N GLU A 471 28.31 -27.88 1.52
CA GLU A 471 26.94 -27.61 1.97
C GLU A 471 26.43 -26.25 1.42
N PRO A 472 25.11 -26.00 1.36
CA PRO A 472 24.56 -24.76 0.85
C PRO A 472 25.23 -23.53 1.46
N VAL A 473 25.73 -22.63 0.62
CA VAL A 473 26.29 -21.35 1.08
C VAL A 473 25.23 -20.28 0.88
N ASN A 474 24.84 -19.62 1.96
CA ASN A 474 23.75 -18.64 1.96
C ASN A 474 24.24 -17.19 1.87
N GLY A 475 25.45 -16.90 2.35
CA GLY A 475 26.01 -15.55 2.35
C GLY A 475 27.52 -15.53 2.15
N LEU A 476 27.99 -14.52 1.41
CA LEU A 476 29.38 -14.23 1.14
C LEU A 476 29.74 -12.89 1.80
N TYR A 477 30.66 -12.92 2.76
CA TYR A 477 31.04 -11.73 3.51
C TYR A 477 32.53 -11.44 3.33
N GLN A 478 32.84 -10.32 2.69
CA GLN A 478 34.23 -9.93 2.47
C GLN A 478 34.92 -9.53 3.79
N LEU A 479 36.06 -10.16 4.07
CA LEU A 479 36.92 -9.83 5.19
C LEU A 479 37.97 -8.81 4.75
N ASP A 480 38.00 -7.65 5.41
CA ASP A 480 39.14 -6.74 5.32
C ASP A 480 40.35 -7.36 6.05
N THR A 481 41.21 -8.11 5.37
CA THR A 481 42.47 -8.66 5.96
C THR A 481 43.71 -7.88 5.50
N GLY A 482 43.60 -7.13 4.40
CA GLY A 482 44.72 -6.49 3.72
C GLY A 482 45.64 -7.46 2.95
N SER A 483 45.23 -8.71 2.70
CA SER A 483 46.04 -9.70 1.96
C SER A 483 46.21 -9.34 0.48
N GLY A 484 45.27 -8.58 -0.08
CA GLY A 484 45.21 -8.20 -1.49
C GLY A 484 44.57 -9.26 -2.39
N ASN A 485 44.19 -10.41 -1.84
CA ASN A 485 43.25 -11.37 -2.44
C ASN A 485 41.83 -11.09 -1.92
N LEU A 486 40.85 -11.86 -2.38
CA LEU A 486 39.50 -11.83 -1.81
C LEU A 486 39.41 -12.85 -0.67
N ASP A 487 39.48 -12.38 0.57
CA ASP A 487 39.24 -13.20 1.76
C ASP A 487 37.76 -13.11 2.14
N LEU A 488 37.12 -14.26 2.31
CA LEU A 488 35.69 -14.38 2.58
C LEU A 488 35.45 -15.16 3.87
N LEU A 489 34.45 -14.71 4.62
CA LEU A 489 33.69 -15.54 5.55
C LEU A 489 32.40 -15.95 4.83
N VAL A 490 32.12 -17.24 4.82
CA VAL A 490 30.92 -17.80 4.18
C VAL A 490 30.08 -18.50 5.23
N SER A 491 28.76 -18.30 5.17
CA SER A 491 27.80 -18.91 6.10
C SER A 491 26.88 -19.90 5.41
N SER A 492 26.37 -20.84 6.19
CA SER A 492 25.30 -21.77 5.80
C SER A 492 24.15 -21.67 6.81
N ASP A 493 23.16 -22.56 6.71
CA ASP A 493 22.08 -22.66 7.66
C ASP A 493 22.60 -22.96 9.08
N GLY A 494 21.93 -22.37 10.08
CA GLY A 494 22.32 -22.50 11.48
C GLY A 494 23.66 -21.84 11.79
N SER A 495 24.37 -22.38 12.78
CA SER A 495 25.61 -21.79 13.31
C SER A 495 26.87 -22.15 12.51
N GLN A 496 26.75 -22.53 11.23
CA GLN A 496 27.86 -23.02 10.42
C GLN A 496 28.54 -21.88 9.62
N ALA A 497 29.88 -21.81 9.70
CA ALA A 497 30.66 -20.78 9.02
C ALA A 497 32.09 -21.23 8.66
N TRP A 498 32.60 -20.77 7.52
CA TRP A 498 33.96 -21.06 7.04
C TRP A 498 34.66 -19.80 6.55
N THR A 499 35.98 -19.78 6.66
CA THR A 499 36.84 -18.77 6.03
C THR A 499 37.53 -19.37 4.81
N LEU A 500 37.73 -18.58 3.76
CA LEU A 500 38.47 -18.98 2.56
C LEU A 500 39.08 -17.77 1.86
N THR A 501 40.04 -18.02 0.99
CA THR A 501 40.68 -17.00 0.15
C THR A 501 40.51 -17.37 -1.31
N ILE A 502 40.13 -16.41 -2.16
CA ILE A 502 40.16 -16.53 -3.61
C ILE A 502 41.37 -15.76 -4.13
N ASP A 503 42.31 -16.48 -4.74
CA ASP A 503 43.51 -15.86 -5.31
C ASP A 503 43.25 -15.23 -6.69
N GLY A 504 44.21 -14.43 -7.18
CA GLY A 504 44.14 -13.80 -8.50
C GLY A 504 44.16 -14.75 -9.70
N SER A 505 44.13 -16.07 -9.50
CA SER A 505 43.88 -17.06 -10.55
C SER A 505 42.47 -17.65 -10.49
N GLY A 506 41.63 -17.15 -9.58
CA GLY A 506 40.27 -17.63 -9.34
C GLY A 506 40.22 -18.97 -8.64
N GLN A 507 41.26 -19.36 -7.88
CA GLN A 507 41.29 -20.61 -7.12
C GLN A 507 41.00 -20.34 -5.64
N ILE A 508 40.22 -21.22 -5.02
CA ILE A 508 39.97 -21.21 -3.58
C ILE A 508 41.14 -21.85 -2.85
N THR A 509 41.70 -21.13 -1.89
CA THR A 509 42.76 -21.57 -0.98
C THR A 509 42.34 -21.33 0.47
N ASP A 510 43.02 -21.99 1.41
CA ASP A 510 42.86 -21.75 2.85
C ASP A 510 41.44 -21.89 3.42
N LEU A 511 40.60 -22.75 2.81
CA LEU A 511 39.27 -23.10 3.33
C LEU A 511 39.37 -23.75 4.73
N ARG A 512 38.77 -23.12 5.74
CA ARG A 512 38.83 -23.54 7.16
C ARG A 512 37.53 -23.23 7.88
N GLU A 513 37.14 -24.10 8.81
CA GLU A 513 36.02 -23.84 9.73
C GLU A 513 36.34 -22.66 10.66
N ALA A 514 35.35 -21.79 10.87
CA ALA A 514 35.45 -20.68 11.80
C ALA A 514 35.07 -21.12 13.23
N GLU A 515 35.82 -22.08 13.77
CA GLU A 515 35.47 -22.82 15.02
C GLU A 515 34.99 -21.91 16.16
N THR A 516 35.76 -20.86 16.49
CA THR A 516 35.42 -19.95 17.60
C THR A 516 34.13 -19.14 17.35
N LEU A 517 33.85 -18.76 16.10
CA LEU A 517 32.60 -18.07 15.76
C LEU A 517 31.42 -19.04 15.83
N MET A 518 31.59 -20.24 15.28
CA MET A 518 30.56 -21.29 15.32
C MET A 518 30.18 -21.63 16.77
N GLU A 519 31.16 -21.83 17.65
CA GLU A 519 30.92 -22.06 19.08
C GLU A 519 30.15 -20.91 19.75
N ALA A 520 30.42 -19.66 19.36
CA ALA A 520 29.73 -18.50 19.91
C ALA A 520 28.27 -18.39 19.43
N LEU A 521 28.00 -18.79 18.19
CA LEU A 521 26.66 -18.81 17.59
C LEU A 521 25.80 -19.96 18.12
N GLU A 522 26.41 -21.14 18.35
CA GLU A 522 25.72 -22.32 18.89
C GLU A 522 25.13 -22.09 20.29
N ILE A 523 25.67 -21.14 21.07
CA ILE A 523 25.15 -20.77 22.39
C ILE A 523 23.70 -20.30 22.32
N GLU A 524 23.37 -19.52 21.30
CA GLU A 524 22.02 -18.96 21.07
C GLU A 524 21.28 -19.68 19.92
N ASN A 525 21.88 -20.73 19.34
CA ASN A 525 21.37 -21.40 18.13
C ASN A 525 21.12 -20.43 16.97
N ALA A 526 22.03 -19.47 16.80
CA ALA A 526 21.90 -18.36 15.88
C ALA A 526 22.45 -18.67 14.48
N THR A 527 21.83 -18.07 13.47
CA THR A 527 22.22 -18.10 12.06
C THR A 527 22.71 -16.73 11.63
N ILE A 528 23.84 -16.69 10.91
CA ILE A 528 24.42 -15.45 10.39
C ILE A 528 23.54 -14.88 9.27
N GLN A 529 23.20 -13.60 9.36
CA GLN A 529 22.45 -12.88 8.31
C GLN A 529 23.22 -11.72 7.71
N ALA A 530 24.09 -11.07 8.48
CA ALA A 530 24.89 -9.95 8.01
C ALA A 530 26.23 -9.86 8.75
N ILE A 531 27.27 -9.40 8.06
CA ILE A 531 28.60 -9.25 8.63
C ILE A 531 29.24 -7.95 8.16
N ALA A 532 29.92 -7.28 9.10
CA ALA A 532 30.85 -6.21 8.80
C ALA A 532 32.21 -6.50 9.45
N HIS A 533 33.31 -6.41 8.69
CA HIS A 533 34.66 -6.61 9.19
C HIS A 533 35.50 -5.34 8.95
N THR A 534 35.89 -4.64 10.02
CA THR A 534 36.63 -3.38 9.90
C THR A 534 37.54 -3.10 11.10
N SER A 535 38.35 -2.06 10.99
CA SER A 535 39.08 -1.44 12.12
C SER A 535 38.64 0.00 12.33
N VAL A 536 38.53 0.40 13.59
CA VAL A 536 38.25 1.79 13.95
C VAL A 536 39.57 2.54 14.13
N ASN A 537 39.78 3.60 13.34
CA ASN A 537 40.98 4.47 13.40
C ASN A 537 42.33 3.70 13.35
N GLY A 538 42.39 2.59 12.60
CA GLY A 538 43.59 1.75 12.50
C GLY A 538 43.91 0.95 13.77
N GLY A 539 42.92 0.75 14.65
CA GLY A 539 42.98 -0.18 15.77
C GLY A 539 42.94 -1.64 15.32
N ALA A 540 42.76 -2.55 16.28
CA ALA A 540 42.56 -3.97 15.97
C ALA A 540 41.27 -4.16 15.18
N LYS A 541 41.28 -5.11 14.23
CA LYS A 541 40.09 -5.44 13.46
C LYS A 541 39.07 -6.17 14.32
N LYS A 542 37.81 -5.96 13.97
CA LYS A 542 36.64 -6.52 14.63
C LYS A 542 35.63 -6.97 13.59
N LEU A 543 35.03 -8.11 13.90
CA LEU A 543 33.92 -8.69 13.18
C LEU A 543 32.62 -8.36 13.92
N TYR A 544 31.70 -7.69 13.26
CA TYR A 544 30.35 -7.43 13.72
C TYR A 544 29.42 -8.39 12.97
N VAL A 545 28.60 -9.13 13.71
CA VAL A 545 27.78 -10.23 13.18
C VAL A 545 26.34 -10.01 13.59
N GLY A 546 25.49 -9.78 12.60
CA GLY A 546 24.03 -9.76 12.71
C GLY A 546 23.49 -11.16 12.51
N THR A 547 22.55 -11.55 13.37
CA THR A 547 21.94 -12.88 13.35
C THR A 547 20.43 -12.78 13.54
N ASP A 548 19.74 -13.89 13.30
CA ASP A 548 18.32 -14.05 13.63
C ASP A 548 18.00 -13.96 15.13
N HIS A 549 18.98 -14.11 16.03
CA HIS A 549 18.80 -14.13 17.49
C HIS A 549 19.51 -12.99 18.24
N GLY A 550 20.19 -12.08 17.53
CA GLY A 550 20.87 -10.93 18.15
C GLY A 550 22.08 -10.40 17.39
N PHE A 551 22.89 -9.61 18.08
CA PHE A 551 24.07 -8.93 17.55
C PHE A 551 25.32 -9.30 18.34
N LEU A 552 26.36 -9.76 17.65
CA LEU A 552 27.62 -10.23 18.24
C LEU A 552 28.82 -9.47 17.69
N VAL A 553 29.82 -9.23 18.54
CA VAL A 553 31.10 -8.62 18.16
C VAL A 553 32.26 -9.55 18.54
N ALA A 554 33.15 -9.81 17.61
CA ALA A 554 34.37 -10.60 17.81
C ALA A 554 35.63 -9.80 17.46
N SER A 555 36.65 -9.85 18.32
CA SER A 555 37.92 -9.13 18.08
C SER A 555 38.92 -10.03 17.36
N THR A 556 38.90 -9.99 16.03
CA THR A 556 39.67 -10.90 15.16
C THR A 556 40.14 -10.19 13.90
N GLU A 557 41.27 -10.63 13.35
CA GLU A 557 41.87 -10.08 12.11
C GLU A 557 41.48 -10.87 10.86
N ASP A 558 41.16 -12.16 11.02
CA ASP A 558 40.89 -13.09 9.93
C ASP A 558 39.87 -14.18 10.29
N VAL A 559 39.24 -14.09 11.47
CA VAL A 559 38.22 -15.05 11.97
C VAL A 559 38.79 -16.44 12.27
N ILE A 560 40.12 -16.59 12.33
CA ILE A 560 40.80 -17.86 12.60
C ILE A 560 41.44 -17.87 14.00
N GLY A 561 41.40 -19.03 14.65
CA GLY A 561 42.00 -19.25 15.97
C GLY A 561 41.19 -18.65 17.10
N ASP A 562 41.76 -18.61 18.31
CA ASP A 562 41.05 -18.17 19.51
C ASP A 562 40.97 -16.64 19.59
N TYR A 563 39.74 -16.11 19.68
CA TYR A 563 39.47 -14.69 19.92
C TYR A 563 38.24 -14.50 20.81
N PRO A 564 38.13 -13.35 21.53
CA PRO A 564 36.93 -13.05 22.30
C PRO A 564 35.77 -12.69 21.36
N ALA A 565 34.63 -13.34 21.56
CA ALA A 565 33.34 -13.02 20.96
C ALA A 565 32.34 -12.68 22.07
N LEU A 566 31.57 -11.61 21.88
CA LEU A 566 30.62 -11.09 22.87
C LEU A 566 29.30 -10.72 22.19
N TRP A 567 28.21 -11.26 22.71
CA TRP A 567 26.86 -10.81 22.39
C TRP A 567 26.63 -9.43 22.99
N ILE A 568 26.27 -8.46 22.14
CA ILE A 568 25.87 -7.12 22.57
C ILE A 568 24.44 -7.17 23.11
N PHE A 569 23.57 -7.88 22.39
CA PHE A 569 22.22 -8.21 22.82
C PHE A 569 21.77 -9.52 22.15
N ASN A 570 20.76 -10.16 22.74
CA ASN A 570 20.07 -11.32 22.21
C ASN A 570 18.54 -11.16 22.31
N GLU A 571 17.78 -12.21 22.04
CA GLU A 571 16.31 -12.23 22.11
C GLU A 571 15.71 -11.73 23.44
N THR A 572 16.47 -11.78 24.54
CA THR A 572 15.97 -11.41 25.87
C THR A 572 16.06 -9.91 26.14
N ASP A 573 17.03 -9.22 25.53
CA ASP A 573 17.38 -7.84 25.88
C ASP A 573 17.53 -6.88 24.70
N ALA A 574 17.26 -7.35 23.47
CA ALA A 574 17.34 -6.55 22.24
C ALA A 574 16.62 -5.21 22.32
N GLU A 575 15.41 -5.15 22.87
CA GLU A 575 14.60 -3.91 22.94
C GLU A 575 15.21 -2.79 23.81
N ASN A 576 16.25 -3.10 24.61
CA ASN A 576 17.05 -2.09 25.31
C ASN A 576 17.95 -1.29 24.36
N TYR A 577 18.27 -1.83 23.20
CA TYR A 577 19.20 -1.26 22.22
C TYR A 577 18.48 -0.86 20.93
N VAL A 578 17.67 -1.77 20.39
CA VAL A 578 16.96 -1.59 19.11
C VAL A 578 15.47 -1.35 19.33
N ARG A 579 14.77 -0.82 18.33
CA ARG A 579 13.32 -0.58 18.40
C ARG A 579 12.56 -1.91 18.48
N GLN A 580 11.43 -1.90 19.17
CA GLN A 580 10.51 -3.03 19.24
C GLN A 580 9.91 -3.31 17.87
N ALA A 581 10.07 -4.55 17.39
CA ALA A 581 9.54 -5.01 16.10
C ALA A 581 8.09 -5.51 16.20
N ASN A 582 7.76 -6.22 17.29
CA ASN A 582 6.42 -6.77 17.48
C ASN A 582 6.03 -6.69 18.97
N PRO A 583 4.97 -5.95 19.34
CA PRO A 583 4.52 -5.83 20.73
C PRO A 583 4.16 -7.16 21.41
N GLN A 584 3.81 -8.19 20.62
CA GLN A 584 3.45 -9.53 21.11
C GLN A 584 4.63 -10.50 21.11
N ASN A 585 5.74 -10.18 20.43
CA ASN A 585 6.91 -11.04 20.32
C ASN A 585 8.22 -10.26 20.40
N ILE A 586 8.76 -10.16 21.62
CA ILE A 586 10.02 -9.46 21.94
C ILE A 586 11.20 -10.01 21.13
N SER A 587 11.24 -11.32 20.89
CA SER A 587 12.39 -11.96 20.25
C SER A 587 12.56 -11.51 18.80
N HIS A 588 11.48 -11.09 18.13
CA HIS A 588 11.53 -10.59 16.76
C HIS A 588 12.43 -9.35 16.63
N SER A 589 12.53 -8.54 17.69
CA SER A 589 13.39 -7.35 17.73
C SER A 589 14.89 -7.69 17.65
N ALA A 590 15.29 -8.92 18.00
CA ALA A 590 16.69 -9.35 17.96
C ALA A 590 17.18 -9.77 16.56
N ASN A 591 16.29 -9.84 15.58
CA ASN A 591 16.60 -10.24 14.21
C ASN A 591 17.34 -9.11 13.47
N VAL A 592 18.67 -9.23 13.35
CA VAL A 592 19.56 -8.25 12.72
C VAL A 592 19.93 -8.70 11.31
N ARG A 593 19.29 -8.08 10.32
CA ARG A 593 19.28 -8.56 8.94
C ARG A 593 20.30 -7.93 8.02
N THR A 594 20.68 -6.69 8.29
CA THR A 594 21.65 -5.97 7.44
C THR A 594 22.57 -5.09 8.27
N LEU A 595 23.83 -5.03 7.85
CA LEU A 595 24.93 -4.31 8.50
C LEU A 595 25.74 -3.58 7.44
N VAL A 596 25.77 -2.25 7.51
CA VAL A 596 26.47 -1.44 6.50
C VAL A 596 27.39 -0.43 7.15
N LEU A 597 28.67 -0.49 6.81
CA LEU A 597 29.69 0.41 7.31
C LEU A 597 29.57 1.78 6.64
N ASP A 598 29.71 2.84 7.41
CA ASP A 598 29.67 4.21 6.90
C ASP A 598 30.65 5.14 7.64
N GLY A 599 30.90 6.29 7.02
CA GLY A 599 31.81 7.29 7.55
C GLY A 599 32.00 8.49 6.63
N PRO A 600 32.90 9.43 6.99
CA PRO A 600 33.14 10.61 6.18
C PRO A 600 33.66 10.22 4.79
N ARG A 601 33.04 10.78 3.75
CA ARG A 601 33.36 10.47 2.34
C ARG A 601 34.40 11.42 1.76
N GLN A 602 35.22 10.91 0.85
CA GLN A 602 36.12 11.67 -0.01
C GLN A 602 35.33 12.25 -1.22
N PRO A 603 35.90 13.21 -1.99
CA PRO A 603 35.24 13.77 -3.16
C PRO A 603 34.91 12.76 -4.27
N ASP A 604 35.50 11.57 -4.24
CA ASP A 604 35.22 10.45 -5.14
C ASP A 604 34.15 9.48 -4.59
N GLY A 605 33.49 9.83 -3.47
CA GLY A 605 32.45 9.03 -2.82
C GLY A 605 32.98 7.96 -1.85
N SER A 606 34.28 7.65 -1.86
CA SER A 606 34.85 6.59 -1.01
C SER A 606 34.88 6.98 0.48
N ILE A 607 34.66 6.00 1.36
CA ILE A 607 34.71 6.21 2.82
C ILE A 607 36.17 6.36 3.26
N SER A 608 36.47 7.46 3.96
CA SER A 608 37.81 7.77 4.44
C SER A 608 38.18 7.08 5.75
N SER A 609 37.19 6.85 6.61
CA SER A 609 37.32 6.11 7.87
C SER A 609 35.95 5.60 8.27
N THR A 610 35.82 4.32 8.60
CA THR A 610 34.57 3.77 9.15
C THR A 610 34.38 4.26 10.58
N GLN A 611 33.27 4.94 10.85
CA GLN A 611 32.95 5.50 12.17
C GLN A 611 31.60 4.99 12.69
N THR A 612 30.75 4.52 11.79
CA THR A 612 29.38 4.13 12.07
C THR A 612 29.07 2.82 11.38
N LEU A 613 28.24 2.02 12.02
CA LEU A 613 27.60 0.85 11.45
C LEU A 613 26.09 1.08 11.45
N TRP A 614 25.48 1.11 10.27
CA TRP A 614 24.04 1.06 10.13
C TRP A 614 23.56 -0.36 10.36
N VAL A 615 22.53 -0.51 11.18
CA VAL A 615 21.98 -1.79 11.62
C VAL A 615 20.50 -1.80 11.24
N GLY A 616 20.11 -2.66 10.31
CA GLY A 616 18.71 -2.89 9.98
C GLY A 616 18.19 -4.11 10.74
N THR A 617 17.10 -3.92 11.46
CA THR A 617 16.41 -5.02 12.16
C THR A 617 14.97 -5.13 11.69
N ALA A 618 14.26 -6.13 12.21
CA ALA A 618 12.82 -6.28 11.98
C ALA A 618 11.97 -5.14 12.58
N GLY A 619 12.54 -4.25 13.39
CA GLY A 619 11.83 -3.15 14.03
C GLY A 619 12.27 -1.76 13.60
N GLY A 620 13.22 -1.64 12.67
CA GLY A 620 13.62 -0.37 12.07
C GLY A 620 15.12 -0.27 11.81
N VAL A 621 15.55 0.94 11.49
CA VAL A 621 16.97 1.27 11.28
C VAL A 621 17.57 1.83 12.57
N HIS A 622 18.78 1.40 12.88
CA HIS A 622 19.56 1.87 14.01
C HIS A 622 20.97 2.24 13.59
N GLN A 623 21.59 3.09 14.37
CA GLN A 623 22.97 3.50 14.19
C GLN A 623 23.81 2.98 15.35
N PHE A 624 24.91 2.29 15.06
CA PHE A 624 25.89 1.86 16.05
C PHE A 624 27.21 2.63 15.86
N SER A 625 27.51 3.52 16.80
CA SER A 625 28.76 4.30 16.82
C SER A 625 29.95 3.39 17.11
N LEU A 626 30.82 3.22 16.11
CA LEU A 626 32.06 2.46 16.28
C LEU A 626 33.08 3.20 17.16
N LEU A 627 32.88 4.51 17.39
CA LEU A 627 33.73 5.32 18.27
C LEU A 627 33.38 5.11 19.75
N ASP A 628 32.14 4.76 20.05
CA ASP A 628 31.61 4.59 21.41
C ASP A 628 31.34 3.12 21.77
N GLU A 629 31.80 2.18 20.94
CA GLU A 629 31.56 0.72 21.05
C GLU A 629 31.92 0.10 22.42
N ALA A 630 32.72 0.79 23.24
CA ALA A 630 33.06 0.35 24.59
C ALA A 630 31.85 0.35 25.55
N ASP A 631 30.82 1.14 25.24
CA ASP A 631 29.54 1.13 25.94
C ASP A 631 28.40 1.01 24.90
N PRO A 632 27.92 -0.21 24.63
CA PRO A 632 26.89 -0.44 23.61
C PRO A 632 25.58 0.33 23.87
N SER A 633 25.27 0.63 25.14
CA SER A 633 24.06 1.39 25.50
C SER A 633 24.11 2.86 25.06
N ILE A 634 25.32 3.39 24.85
CA ILE A 634 25.57 4.73 24.33
C ILE A 634 25.83 4.67 22.82
N ALA A 635 26.45 3.59 22.34
CA ALA A 635 26.79 3.42 20.94
C ALA A 635 25.55 3.28 20.04
N PHE A 636 24.47 2.67 20.53
CA PHE A 636 23.23 2.55 19.79
C PHE A 636 22.39 3.84 19.83
N SER A 637 21.94 4.27 18.65
CA SER A 637 20.95 5.32 18.46
C SER A 637 19.81 4.82 17.56
N ARG A 638 18.60 5.30 17.85
CA ARG A 638 17.36 4.97 17.12
C ARG A 638 16.44 6.18 16.94
N ASP A 639 16.91 7.37 17.29
CA ASP A 639 16.08 8.58 17.26
C ASP A 639 15.82 9.02 15.82
N ARG A 640 14.54 9.16 15.46
CA ARG A 640 14.09 9.63 14.13
C ARG A 640 14.62 8.78 12.97
N MET A 641 14.70 7.46 13.15
CA MET A 641 15.17 6.49 12.16
C MET A 641 14.06 5.48 11.80
N GLN A 642 12.81 5.94 11.78
CA GLN A 642 11.62 5.10 11.61
C GLN A 642 10.60 5.73 10.67
N ASN A 643 9.84 4.87 10.00
CA ASN A 643 8.68 5.25 9.19
C ASN A 643 7.39 4.89 9.92
N ASP A 644 6.80 5.85 10.65
CA ASP A 644 5.62 5.62 11.48
C ASP A 644 4.32 5.59 10.67
N GLU A 645 4.30 6.17 9.47
CA GLU A 645 3.11 6.24 8.60
C GLU A 645 2.76 4.87 8.02
N TYR A 646 3.77 4.09 7.63
CA TYR A 646 3.59 2.79 6.96
C TYR A 646 4.11 1.60 7.80
N ASP A 647 3.95 1.67 9.12
CA ASP A 647 4.47 0.66 10.05
C ASP A 647 3.79 -0.70 9.87
N LEU A 648 2.47 -0.71 9.58
CA LEU A 648 1.68 -1.93 9.41
C LEU A 648 1.99 -2.66 8.11
N GLU A 649 2.34 -1.92 7.07
CA GLU A 649 2.76 -2.41 5.76
C GLU A 649 4.23 -2.89 5.79
N GLY A 650 4.90 -2.76 6.94
CA GLY A 650 6.25 -3.28 7.17
C GLY A 650 7.36 -2.34 6.73
N ALA A 651 7.16 -1.02 6.76
CA ALA A 651 8.22 -0.06 6.43
C ALA A 651 9.42 -0.12 7.38
N ASN A 652 9.22 -0.58 8.62
CA ASN A 652 10.30 -0.78 9.60
C ASN A 652 10.81 -2.23 9.65
N ASP A 653 10.33 -3.10 8.78
CA ASP A 653 10.86 -4.46 8.61
C ASP A 653 12.03 -4.39 7.61
N ILE A 654 13.24 -4.11 8.11
CA ILE A 654 14.39 -3.69 7.26
C ILE A 654 15.18 -4.88 6.72
N HIS A 655 15.57 -4.81 5.45
CA HIS A 655 16.36 -5.85 4.76
C HIS A 655 17.55 -5.29 3.96
N ALA A 656 17.48 -4.05 3.47
CA ALA A 656 18.60 -3.41 2.77
C ALA A 656 18.83 -1.99 3.30
N ILE A 657 20.09 -1.56 3.32
CA ILE A 657 20.48 -0.18 3.65
C ILE A 657 21.57 0.24 2.66
N LEU A 658 21.44 1.42 2.08
CA LEU A 658 22.42 1.99 1.16
C LEU A 658 22.67 3.46 1.52
N PRO A 659 23.76 3.77 2.26
CA PRO A 659 24.13 5.14 2.55
C PRO A 659 24.72 5.82 1.31
N LEU A 660 24.14 6.94 0.90
CA LEU A 660 24.52 7.73 -0.28
C LEU A 660 25.35 8.97 0.06
N GLY A 661 25.38 9.36 1.34
CA GLY A 661 26.28 10.40 1.86
C GLY A 661 25.55 11.32 2.83
N ASP A 662 24.63 12.11 2.31
CA ASP A 662 23.69 12.96 3.03
C ASP A 662 22.29 12.35 3.15
N GLU A 663 22.04 11.25 2.44
CA GLU A 663 20.82 10.46 2.53
C GLU A 663 21.16 8.97 2.67
N ILE A 664 20.24 8.21 3.25
CA ILE A 664 20.33 6.75 3.36
C ILE A 664 19.07 6.15 2.77
N LEU A 665 19.24 5.37 1.70
CA LEU A 665 18.14 4.65 1.07
C LEU A 665 17.94 3.31 1.79
N ILE A 666 16.70 3.00 2.13
CA ILE A 666 16.34 1.87 2.98
C ILE A 666 15.40 0.95 2.19
N GLY A 667 15.66 -0.35 2.22
CA GLY A 667 14.80 -1.39 1.67
C GLY A 667 14.12 -2.16 2.79
N SER A 668 12.80 -2.23 2.71
CA SER A 668 11.93 -2.84 3.71
C SER A 668 10.89 -3.74 3.05
N ARG A 669 10.05 -4.37 3.87
CA ARG A 669 8.91 -5.15 3.37
C ARG A 669 7.87 -4.30 2.62
N TYR A 670 7.67 -3.06 3.05
CA TYR A 670 6.79 -2.08 2.38
C TYR A 670 7.32 -1.66 1.00
N GLY A 671 8.64 -1.54 0.88
CA GLY A 671 9.28 -0.91 -0.26
C GLY A 671 10.54 -0.16 0.14
N THR A 672 10.95 0.77 -0.72
CA THR A 672 11.99 1.74 -0.38
C THR A 672 11.45 3.00 0.25
N TRP A 673 12.21 3.55 1.19
CA TRP A 673 12.04 4.89 1.73
C TRP A 673 13.41 5.48 2.07
N THR A 674 13.49 6.80 2.25
CA THR A 674 14.77 7.50 2.40
C THR A 674 14.84 8.21 3.75
N LEU A 675 16.00 8.16 4.38
CA LEU A 675 16.32 8.86 5.62
C LEU A 675 17.28 10.02 5.31
N ASP A 676 16.89 11.25 5.67
CA ASP A 676 17.79 12.40 5.65
C ASP A 676 18.80 12.24 6.79
N GLY A 677 20.07 12.10 6.44
CA GLY A 677 21.09 11.79 7.42
C GLY A 677 22.42 11.32 6.82
N ASP A 678 23.47 11.53 7.59
CA ASP A 678 24.81 11.07 7.28
C ASP A 678 25.32 10.08 8.32
N HIS A 679 26.53 9.57 8.10
CA HIS A 679 27.25 8.74 9.07
C HIS A 679 27.28 9.27 10.51
N ALA A 680 27.06 10.57 10.75
CA ALA A 680 27.13 11.18 12.08
C ALA A 680 25.75 11.35 12.73
N ARG A 681 24.66 11.48 11.97
CA ARG A 681 23.29 11.65 12.51
C ARG A 681 22.19 11.41 11.48
N ALA A 682 21.03 11.00 11.99
CA ALA A 682 19.76 11.04 11.28
C ALA A 682 18.92 12.28 11.65
N LEU A 683 18.21 12.81 10.66
CA LEU A 683 17.33 13.98 10.80
C LEU A 683 15.85 13.59 10.74
N GLY A 684 15.50 12.53 10.04
CA GLY A 684 14.14 12.01 9.88
C GLY A 684 13.96 11.38 8.50
N ILE A 685 12.74 10.95 8.19
CA ILE A 685 12.37 10.54 6.83
C ILE A 685 12.50 11.74 5.90
N ASP A 686 13.04 11.51 4.70
CA ASP A 686 13.05 12.52 3.66
C ASP A 686 11.68 12.60 2.96
N GLU A 687 11.13 13.81 2.86
CA GLU A 687 9.87 14.07 2.15
C GLU A 687 10.02 13.90 0.63
N GLN A 688 11.23 13.94 0.08
CA GLN A 688 11.54 13.68 -1.34
C GLN A 688 11.95 12.23 -1.61
N GLN A 689 11.45 11.30 -0.80
CA GLN A 689 11.84 9.90 -0.84
C GLN A 689 11.61 9.25 -2.21
N THR A 690 12.52 8.35 -2.55
CA THR A 690 12.35 7.41 -3.67
C THR A 690 11.57 6.19 -3.22
N ARG A 691 10.38 5.96 -3.80
CA ARG A 691 9.53 4.80 -3.49
C ARG A 691 9.57 3.77 -4.61
N ILE A 692 10.03 2.57 -4.28
CA ILE A 692 9.83 1.34 -5.03
C ILE A 692 9.02 0.42 -4.12
N PRO A 693 7.74 0.13 -4.42
CA PRO A 693 6.91 -0.68 -3.55
C PRO A 693 7.21 -2.17 -3.68
N GLY A 694 6.91 -2.91 -2.61
CA GLY A 694 7.07 -4.35 -2.49
C GLY A 694 8.24 -4.73 -1.58
N PHE A 695 8.47 -6.03 -1.38
CA PHE A 695 9.44 -6.50 -0.42
C PHE A 695 10.88 -6.38 -0.95
N VAL A 696 11.56 -5.28 -0.64
CA VAL A 696 12.89 -4.96 -1.15
C VAL A 696 13.98 -5.52 -0.24
N THR A 697 14.82 -6.39 -0.80
CA THR A 697 15.94 -7.02 -0.08
C THR A 697 17.32 -6.62 -0.60
N GLU A 698 17.39 -6.07 -1.82
CA GLU A 698 18.63 -5.64 -2.46
C GLU A 698 18.43 -4.26 -3.07
N ILE A 699 19.42 -3.36 -2.92
CA ILE A 699 19.36 -2.00 -3.49
C ILE A 699 20.74 -1.61 -4.01
N ILE A 700 20.78 -1.01 -5.19
CA ILE A 700 21.96 -0.36 -5.74
C ILE A 700 21.58 0.91 -6.50
N VAL A 701 22.49 1.88 -6.56
CA VAL A 701 22.35 3.11 -7.36
C VAL A 701 23.42 3.11 -8.43
N MET A 702 23.04 3.46 -9.65
CA MET A 702 23.93 3.53 -10.81
C MET A 702 23.59 4.74 -11.69
N ASP A 703 24.60 5.35 -12.32
CA ASP A 703 24.36 6.39 -13.34
C ASP A 703 23.87 5.75 -14.64
N VAL A 704 22.63 6.07 -15.01
CA VAL A 704 22.05 5.64 -16.29
C VAL A 704 21.79 6.86 -17.14
N LEU A 705 22.63 7.03 -18.17
CA LEU A 705 22.54 8.14 -19.13
C LEU A 705 22.62 9.54 -18.48
N GLY A 706 23.36 9.68 -17.37
CA GLY A 706 23.53 10.94 -16.66
C GLY A 706 22.52 11.19 -15.54
N ASN A 707 21.70 10.20 -15.19
CA ASN A 707 20.74 10.24 -14.09
C ASN A 707 21.03 9.12 -13.08
N ASP A 708 21.06 9.45 -11.80
CA ASP A 708 21.16 8.47 -10.73
C ASP A 708 19.86 7.66 -10.66
N THR A 709 19.96 6.36 -10.92
CA THR A 709 18.83 5.43 -10.98
C THR A 709 18.98 4.39 -9.88
N VAL A 710 17.93 4.25 -9.08
CA VAL A 710 17.81 3.19 -8.06
C VAL A 710 17.37 1.91 -8.75
N PHE A 711 18.05 0.81 -8.46
CA PHE A 711 17.62 -0.54 -8.78
C PHE A 711 17.37 -1.30 -7.48
N ALA A 712 16.22 -1.96 -7.38
CA ALA A 712 15.84 -2.76 -6.23
C ALA A 712 15.50 -4.19 -6.65
N GLY A 713 16.06 -5.16 -5.92
CA GLY A 713 15.70 -6.57 -6.02
C GLY A 713 14.63 -6.90 -4.99
N LEU A 714 13.52 -7.46 -5.47
CA LEU A 714 12.38 -7.80 -4.61
C LEU A 714 12.32 -9.29 -4.32
N HIS A 715 12.05 -9.61 -3.06
CA HIS A 715 11.79 -10.96 -2.60
C HIS A 715 10.33 -11.37 -2.96
N PRO A 716 10.10 -12.57 -3.51
CA PRO A 716 8.79 -13.03 -3.97
C PRO A 716 7.75 -13.30 -2.88
N GLY A 717 8.13 -13.31 -1.60
CA GLY A 717 7.29 -13.89 -0.57
C GLY A 717 7.25 -15.41 -0.69
N ARG A 718 6.16 -16.04 -0.24
CA ARG A 718 5.98 -17.49 -0.31
C ARG A 718 5.45 -17.93 -1.68
N TYR A 719 4.63 -17.12 -2.32
CA TYR A 719 3.87 -17.47 -3.53
C TYR A 719 4.20 -16.60 -4.75
N SER A 720 5.18 -15.69 -4.66
CA SER A 720 5.64 -14.79 -5.74
C SER A 720 4.66 -13.72 -6.19
N ASN A 721 3.35 -13.94 -6.05
CA ASN A 721 2.32 -13.05 -6.56
C ASN A 721 2.59 -12.60 -8.00
N ARG A 722 2.93 -13.56 -8.88
CA ARG A 722 3.20 -13.28 -10.30
C ARG A 722 1.92 -13.18 -11.12
N MET A 723 0.94 -14.07 -10.88
CA MET A 723 -0.41 -14.02 -11.47
C MET A 723 -1.45 -13.91 -10.37
N LEU A 724 -2.52 -13.16 -10.63
CA LEU A 724 -3.55 -12.92 -9.64
C LEU A 724 -4.36 -14.22 -9.52
N ILE A 725 -4.48 -14.73 -8.30
CA ILE A 725 -5.24 -15.95 -8.03
C ILE A 725 -6.72 -15.64 -8.18
N ASN A 726 -7.44 -16.50 -8.90
CA ASN A 726 -8.85 -16.33 -9.22
C ASN A 726 -9.66 -17.54 -8.70
N PRO A 727 -10.56 -17.34 -7.73
CA PRO A 727 -11.40 -18.39 -7.11
C PRO A 727 -12.34 -19.19 -7.99
N PHE A 728 -12.46 -18.78 -9.24
CA PHE A 728 -13.29 -19.45 -10.23
C PHE A 728 -12.46 -20.04 -11.37
N SER A 729 -11.14 -20.13 -11.20
CA SER A 729 -10.19 -20.57 -12.22
C SER A 729 -9.17 -21.56 -11.66
N ASN A 730 -9.45 -22.83 -11.94
CA ASN A 730 -8.64 -23.99 -11.59
C ASN A 730 -7.28 -24.08 -12.34
N ASP A 731 -6.75 -22.96 -12.82
CA ASP A 731 -5.47 -22.77 -13.53
C ASP A 731 -5.31 -21.25 -13.73
N SER A 732 -5.16 -20.52 -12.63
CA SER A 732 -5.17 -19.04 -12.62
C SER A 732 -4.05 -18.41 -13.46
N ASP A 733 -2.92 -19.09 -13.64
CA ASP A 733 -1.79 -18.61 -14.47
C ASP A 733 -1.75 -19.21 -15.89
N LEU A 734 -2.72 -20.06 -16.23
CA LEU A 734 -2.92 -20.68 -17.54
C LEU A 734 -1.72 -21.52 -18.01
N ASP A 735 -0.98 -22.10 -17.07
CA ASP A 735 0.19 -22.94 -17.37
C ASP A 735 -0.17 -24.41 -17.63
N GLY A 736 -1.42 -24.78 -17.34
CA GLY A 736 -1.99 -26.11 -17.54
C GLY A 736 -1.91 -27.02 -16.30
N MET A 737 -1.45 -26.50 -15.16
CA MET A 737 -1.56 -27.15 -13.85
C MET A 737 -2.70 -26.52 -13.05
N PRO A 738 -3.60 -27.34 -12.48
CA PRO A 738 -4.52 -26.86 -11.46
C PRO A 738 -3.82 -26.47 -10.18
#